data_AF-A0A380JCB1-F1
#
_entry.id   AF-A0A380JCB1-F1
#
_cell.length_a   1.000
_cell.length_b   1.000
_cell.length_c   1.000
_cell.angle_alpha   90.00
_cell.angle_beta   90.00
_cell.angle_gamma   90.00
#
_symmetry.space_group_name_H-M   'P 1'
#
loop_
_entity.id
_entity.type
_entity.pdbx_description
1 polymer ?
#
loop_
_entity_poly.entity_id
_entity_poly.type
_entity_poly.pdbx_seq_one_letter_code
_entity_poly.pdbx_strand_id
1 'polypeptide(L)'
;MEQAEAYQQKQEKLAQLDFANSLADLVKEELAKQAAVGDLEKRIADLQDDLAERQEKQAPLEKRLSHLQAQESQQEKAQEDIENLTLSLNSAQTLAKVQADLKTTKASLEKLARDQAGLSEREQEVKQARTQIEADLVSDRELLDLKKLLQKVQDLVDSDLTKGLQKLVDLQADRQELSDQREASLEHLAGLEADLADLQARLKEIKRDQLKLMVAKLQAELEEGSPCPVCGSLDHPGSKAELVDESALVNLSQEVEELETKLASQQEAFQTQQVEVSQIASQLADKEKASQEQRELLETDYQSLQDVTATYLSGFIWEKSYSHQIGQGVKEKLAHVYQERFDQRSQQDQKLEELSHDLAKLEQDQQNGQEKMASLSGQFKTLEQSQGQILEANPILEEPAYYEREIAQCKASYQAFRQEFESCQKQVAAGKEVLSSLQGRLASQTESLQANQSDLEILSGKLKASLAAPEALTHERSELDDWLADLATGQAVALQTWLTKYQQNKEFLDSSLAELNQVLLGQEEPDLMALTQQKEEADLALTQASNQEALAQRQLHQVSQLVAKIEELLTEAGHHLEEFSQLTQLKNIISGTETGRQRLKLETYVIQAYLEEILTYANDHYIGLLSNQQFEFFNWQRRGW
;
A
#
# COMPACT_ATOMS: atom_id res chain seq x y z
N MET A 1 -0.23 -22.29 -121.22
CA MET A 1 0.74 -23.13 -120.47
C MET A 1 0.88 -22.61 -119.05
N GLU A 2 1.17 -21.32 -118.88
CA GLU A 2 1.31 -20.54 -117.61
C GLU A 2 0.55 -21.07 -116.36
N GLN A 3 -0.73 -21.43 -116.46
CA GLN A 3 -1.50 -21.93 -115.30
C GLN A 3 -1.00 -23.27 -114.74
N ALA A 4 -0.35 -24.12 -115.54
CA ALA A 4 0.24 -25.38 -115.09
C ALA A 4 1.53 -25.17 -114.29
N GLU A 5 2.36 -24.20 -114.69
CA GLU A 5 3.59 -23.82 -113.98
C GLU A 5 3.23 -23.16 -112.63
N ALA A 6 2.23 -22.27 -112.64
CA ALA A 6 1.71 -21.64 -111.42
C ALA A 6 1.05 -22.65 -110.44
N TYR A 7 0.60 -23.80 -110.93
CA TYR A 7 0.12 -24.91 -110.09
C TYR A 7 1.30 -25.66 -109.44
N GLN A 8 2.34 -26.01 -110.20
CA GLN A 8 3.51 -26.70 -109.64
C GLN A 8 4.25 -25.86 -108.59
N GLN A 9 4.54 -24.59 -108.87
CA GLN A 9 5.22 -23.69 -107.91
C GLN A 9 4.46 -23.55 -106.58
N LYS A 10 3.12 -23.56 -106.61
CA LYS A 10 2.30 -23.52 -105.40
C LYS A 10 2.21 -24.86 -104.67
N GLN A 11 2.30 -25.97 -105.39
CA GLN A 11 2.41 -27.30 -104.80
C GLN A 11 3.78 -27.49 -104.13
N GLU A 12 4.86 -26.97 -104.73
CA GLU A 12 6.21 -26.92 -104.16
C GLU A 12 6.26 -26.06 -102.89
N LYS A 13 5.74 -24.83 -102.92
CA LYS A 13 5.69 -23.97 -101.72
C LYS A 13 4.79 -24.55 -100.63
N LEU A 14 3.70 -25.25 -100.97
CA LEU A 14 2.91 -25.98 -99.97
C LEU A 14 3.73 -27.10 -99.33
N ALA A 15 4.46 -27.91 -100.12
CA ALA A 15 5.32 -28.97 -99.60
C ALA A 15 6.44 -28.43 -98.68
N GLN A 16 7.03 -27.28 -99.00
CA GLN A 16 7.99 -26.58 -98.13
C GLN A 16 7.40 -26.24 -96.76
N LEU A 17 6.15 -25.75 -96.73
CA LEU A 17 5.45 -25.42 -95.48
C LEU A 17 5.00 -26.68 -94.73
N ASP A 18 4.52 -27.72 -95.40
CA ASP A 18 4.16 -29.00 -94.75
C ASP A 18 5.41 -29.68 -94.15
N PHE A 19 6.57 -29.62 -94.83
CA PHE A 19 7.86 -30.05 -94.30
C PHE A 19 8.29 -29.25 -93.07
N ALA A 20 8.25 -27.92 -93.13
CA ALA A 20 8.57 -27.07 -91.99
C ALA A 20 7.66 -27.35 -90.79
N ASN A 21 6.36 -27.57 -91.03
CA ASN A 21 5.38 -27.87 -90.00
C ASN A 21 5.67 -29.20 -89.28
N SER A 22 6.21 -30.20 -90.00
CA SER A 22 6.64 -31.48 -89.41
C SER A 22 7.81 -31.35 -88.41
N LEU A 23 8.56 -30.24 -88.46
CA LEU A 23 9.67 -29.93 -87.55
C LEU A 23 9.34 -28.85 -86.52
N ALA A 24 8.17 -28.20 -86.61
CA ALA A 24 7.82 -27.01 -85.82
C ALA A 24 7.91 -27.22 -84.30
N ASP A 25 7.37 -28.33 -83.78
CA ASP A 25 7.45 -28.63 -82.34
C ASP A 25 8.88 -28.97 -81.89
N LEU A 26 9.69 -29.61 -82.75
CA LEU A 26 11.11 -29.91 -82.44
C LEU A 26 11.93 -28.62 -82.28
N VAL A 27 11.69 -27.63 -83.15
CA VAL A 27 12.30 -26.28 -83.08
C VAL A 27 11.86 -25.53 -81.82
N LYS A 28 10.57 -25.64 -81.48
CA LYS A 28 9.98 -25.00 -80.30
C LYS A 28 10.47 -25.61 -78.99
N GLU A 29 10.68 -26.92 -78.93
CA GLU A 29 11.31 -27.60 -77.79
C GLU A 29 12.79 -27.23 -77.65
N GLU A 30 13.54 -27.17 -78.75
CA GLU A 30 14.95 -26.75 -78.76
C GLU A 30 15.12 -25.33 -78.20
N LEU A 31 14.34 -24.35 -78.69
CA LEU A 31 14.37 -22.96 -78.22
C LEU A 31 13.94 -22.84 -76.75
N ALA A 32 12.93 -23.61 -76.30
CA ALA A 32 12.51 -23.63 -74.91
C ALA A 32 13.60 -24.20 -73.98
N LYS A 33 14.32 -25.25 -74.41
CA LYS A 33 15.47 -25.81 -73.69
C LYS A 33 16.64 -24.83 -73.66
N GLN A 34 16.92 -24.12 -74.75
CA GLN A 34 17.98 -23.11 -74.82
C GLN A 34 17.73 -21.94 -73.84
N ALA A 35 16.48 -21.47 -73.74
CA ALA A 35 16.10 -20.48 -72.73
C ALA A 35 16.24 -21.02 -71.29
N ALA A 36 15.82 -22.26 -71.04
CA ALA A 36 15.93 -22.89 -69.72
C ALA A 36 17.39 -23.09 -69.26
N VAL A 37 18.31 -23.43 -70.18
CA VAL A 37 19.75 -23.51 -69.92
C VAL A 37 20.30 -22.16 -69.45
N GLY A 38 20.05 -21.07 -70.20
CA GLY A 38 20.55 -19.73 -69.84
C GLY A 38 19.96 -19.14 -68.55
N ASP A 39 18.77 -19.58 -68.13
CA ASP A 39 18.19 -19.21 -66.82
C ASP A 39 18.72 -20.07 -65.67
N LEU A 40 19.08 -21.33 -65.92
CA LEU A 40 19.76 -22.19 -64.93
C LEU A 40 21.20 -21.72 -64.68
N GLU A 41 21.93 -21.33 -65.72
CA GLU A 41 23.30 -20.80 -65.62
C GLU A 41 23.36 -19.56 -64.72
N LYS A 42 22.43 -18.59 -64.89
CA LYS A 42 22.31 -17.43 -63.99
C LYS A 42 22.03 -17.85 -62.54
N ARG A 43 21.04 -18.71 -62.32
CA ARG A 43 20.67 -19.18 -60.96
C ARG A 43 21.81 -19.93 -60.27
N ILE A 44 22.67 -20.61 -61.01
CA ILE A 44 23.85 -21.27 -60.48
C ILE A 44 24.91 -20.24 -60.11
N ALA A 45 25.14 -19.19 -60.91
CA ALA A 45 26.02 -18.08 -60.57
C ALA A 45 25.52 -17.33 -59.31
N ASP A 46 24.23 -16.95 -59.28
CA ASP A 46 23.59 -16.32 -58.12
C ASP A 46 23.81 -17.18 -56.85
N LEU A 47 23.62 -18.50 -56.94
CA LEU A 47 23.84 -19.45 -55.84
C LEU A 47 25.32 -19.64 -55.46
N GLN A 48 26.27 -19.42 -56.36
CA GLN A 48 27.71 -19.46 -56.06
C GLN A 48 28.12 -18.23 -55.26
N ASP A 49 27.67 -17.05 -55.66
CA ASP A 49 27.95 -15.79 -54.93
C ASP A 49 27.28 -15.78 -53.55
N ASP A 50 26.02 -16.19 -53.45
CA ASP A 50 25.26 -16.32 -52.19
C ASP A 50 25.95 -17.33 -51.24
N LEU A 51 26.50 -18.43 -51.78
CA LEU A 51 27.25 -19.44 -51.01
C LEU A 51 28.61 -18.91 -50.54
N ALA A 52 29.34 -18.17 -51.39
CA ALA A 52 30.62 -17.55 -51.04
C ALA A 52 30.48 -16.50 -49.93
N GLU A 53 29.49 -15.60 -50.04
CA GLU A 53 29.21 -14.58 -49.02
C GLU A 53 28.89 -15.20 -47.65
N ARG A 54 28.13 -16.31 -47.65
CA ARG A 54 27.78 -17.03 -46.42
C ARG A 54 28.98 -17.78 -45.81
N GLN A 55 29.86 -18.34 -46.64
CA GLN A 55 31.11 -18.96 -46.16
C GLN A 55 32.06 -17.93 -45.53
N GLU A 56 32.24 -16.76 -46.15
CA GLU A 56 33.07 -15.69 -45.59
C GLU A 56 32.54 -15.23 -44.23
N LYS A 57 31.23 -15.01 -44.11
CA LYS A 57 30.57 -14.60 -42.85
C LYS A 57 30.61 -15.67 -41.76
N GLN A 58 30.75 -16.96 -42.11
CA GLN A 58 30.81 -18.06 -41.15
C GLN A 58 32.22 -18.33 -40.59
N ALA A 59 33.26 -18.15 -41.40
CA ALA A 59 34.65 -18.35 -40.98
C ALA A 59 35.08 -17.60 -39.67
N PRO A 60 34.68 -16.34 -39.40
CA PRO A 60 34.99 -15.69 -38.13
C PRO A 60 34.18 -16.25 -36.95
N LEU A 61 32.93 -16.70 -37.17
CA LEU A 61 32.10 -17.31 -36.13
C LEU A 61 32.68 -18.65 -35.67
N GLU A 62 33.17 -19.48 -36.59
CA GLU A 62 33.83 -20.75 -36.23
C GLU A 62 35.16 -20.55 -35.49
N LYS A 63 35.91 -19.49 -35.85
CA LYS A 63 37.10 -19.06 -35.09
C LYS A 63 36.74 -18.55 -33.69
N ARG A 64 35.62 -17.84 -33.52
CA ARG A 64 35.16 -17.39 -32.20
C ARG A 64 34.69 -18.56 -31.34
N LEU A 65 33.91 -19.49 -31.90
CA LEU A 65 33.44 -20.68 -31.20
C LEU A 65 34.60 -21.55 -30.71
N SER A 66 35.59 -21.83 -31.56
CA SER A 66 36.77 -22.63 -31.17
C SER A 66 37.65 -21.94 -30.13
N HIS A 67 37.74 -20.60 -30.13
CA HIS A 67 38.39 -19.85 -29.06
C HIS A 67 37.62 -19.91 -27.73
N LEU A 68 36.29 -19.85 -27.76
CA LEU A 68 35.45 -19.98 -26.57
C LEU A 68 35.49 -21.42 -26.01
N GLN A 69 35.49 -22.44 -26.87
CA GLN A 69 35.72 -23.85 -26.46
C GLN A 69 37.08 -24.04 -25.77
N ALA A 70 38.14 -23.39 -26.25
CA ALA A 70 39.46 -23.43 -25.60
C ALA A 70 39.48 -22.77 -24.20
N GLN A 71 38.48 -21.94 -23.87
CA GLN A 71 38.33 -21.29 -22.56
C GLN A 71 37.38 -22.03 -21.61
N GLU A 72 36.60 -22.99 -22.10
CA GLU A 72 35.54 -23.68 -21.33
C GLU A 72 36.08 -24.31 -20.03
N SER A 73 37.17 -25.07 -20.11
CA SER A 73 37.82 -25.69 -18.93
C SER A 73 38.47 -24.67 -17.96
N GLN A 74 38.76 -23.45 -18.40
CA GLN A 74 39.19 -22.38 -17.49
C GLN A 74 37.99 -21.77 -16.73
N GLN A 75 36.82 -21.71 -17.37
CA GLN A 75 35.59 -21.21 -16.76
C GLN A 75 34.94 -22.25 -15.83
N GLU A 76 35.12 -23.55 -16.10
CA GLU A 76 34.77 -24.63 -15.16
C GLU A 76 35.57 -24.51 -13.85
N LYS A 77 36.88 -24.24 -13.91
CA LYS A 77 37.70 -23.99 -12.71
C LYS A 77 37.26 -22.76 -11.93
N ALA A 78 36.89 -21.68 -12.62
CA ALA A 78 36.31 -20.50 -11.99
C ALA A 78 34.98 -20.82 -11.25
N GLN A 79 34.31 -21.93 -11.57
CA GLN A 79 33.14 -22.43 -10.84
C GLN A 79 33.53 -23.22 -9.57
N GLU A 80 34.60 -24.03 -9.61
CA GLU A 80 35.21 -24.64 -8.40
C GLU A 80 35.76 -23.56 -7.45
N ASP A 81 36.39 -22.52 -7.98
CA ASP A 81 36.88 -21.36 -7.21
C ASP A 81 35.74 -20.62 -6.50
N ILE A 82 34.55 -20.52 -7.11
CA ILE A 82 33.36 -19.96 -6.47
C ILE A 82 32.94 -20.79 -5.25
N GLU A 83 33.05 -22.11 -5.28
CA GLU A 83 32.72 -22.98 -4.13
C GLU A 83 33.73 -22.78 -3.00
N ASN A 84 35.03 -22.74 -3.32
CA ASN A 84 36.10 -22.46 -2.36
C ASN A 84 35.93 -21.08 -1.71
N LEU A 85 35.68 -20.02 -2.51
CA LEU A 85 35.39 -18.67 -2.01
C LEU A 85 34.11 -18.64 -1.15
N THR A 86 33.11 -19.46 -1.46
CA THR A 86 31.87 -19.56 -0.66
C THR A 86 32.12 -20.22 0.70
N LEU A 87 33.01 -21.22 0.78
CA LEU A 87 33.45 -21.80 2.05
C LEU A 87 34.22 -20.77 2.89
N SER A 88 35.13 -20.00 2.29
CA SER A 88 35.84 -18.91 2.97
C SER A 88 34.92 -17.76 3.41
N LEU A 89 33.88 -17.44 2.63
CA LEU A 89 32.86 -16.47 3.04
C LEU A 89 32.13 -16.91 4.31
N ASN A 90 31.74 -18.18 4.38
CA ASN A 90 31.03 -18.73 5.55
C ASN A 90 31.90 -18.68 6.82
N SER A 91 33.20 -19.00 6.73
CA SER A 91 34.11 -18.89 7.88
C SER A 91 34.41 -17.44 8.25
N ALA A 92 34.57 -16.53 7.28
CA ALA A 92 34.72 -15.09 7.52
C ALA A 92 33.47 -14.46 8.19
N GLN A 93 32.25 -14.76 7.70
CA GLN A 93 31.01 -14.29 8.32
C GLN A 93 30.84 -14.83 9.74
N THR A 94 31.23 -16.09 9.99
CA THR A 94 31.20 -16.68 11.32
C THR A 94 32.22 -16.01 12.25
N LEU A 95 33.44 -15.75 11.77
CA LEU A 95 34.49 -15.05 12.52
C LEU A 95 34.06 -13.63 12.91
N ALA A 96 33.56 -12.84 11.95
CA ALA A 96 33.09 -11.47 12.19
C ALA A 96 31.95 -11.43 13.22
N LYS A 97 31.03 -12.41 13.16
CA LYS A 97 29.97 -12.56 14.18
C LYS A 97 30.55 -12.88 15.56
N VAL A 98 31.43 -13.88 15.67
CA VAL A 98 32.05 -14.26 16.95
C VAL A 98 32.84 -13.09 17.56
N GLN A 99 33.54 -12.29 16.74
CA GLN A 99 34.22 -11.08 17.19
C GLN A 99 33.25 -9.99 17.71
N ALA A 100 32.08 -9.81 17.08
CA ALA A 100 31.05 -8.91 17.57
C ALA A 100 30.40 -9.41 18.88
N ASP A 101 30.12 -10.70 18.98
CA ASP A 101 29.57 -11.35 20.18
C ASP A 101 30.58 -11.31 21.34
N LEU A 102 31.89 -11.48 21.08
CA LEU A 102 32.96 -11.27 22.06
C LEU A 102 33.00 -9.82 22.57
N LYS A 103 32.94 -8.85 21.66
CA LYS A 103 33.01 -7.42 22.01
C LYS A 103 31.83 -6.97 22.87
N THR A 104 30.62 -7.45 22.57
CA THR A 104 29.42 -7.16 23.36
C THR A 104 29.39 -7.91 24.69
N THR A 105 29.82 -9.17 24.72
CA THR A 105 29.94 -9.96 25.95
C THR A 105 30.97 -9.37 26.90
N LYS A 106 32.15 -8.94 26.40
CA LYS A 106 33.17 -8.25 27.19
C LYS A 106 32.67 -6.93 27.79
N ALA A 107 32.01 -6.08 26.99
CA ALA A 107 31.42 -4.83 27.50
C ALA A 107 30.33 -5.09 28.55
N SER A 108 29.61 -6.20 28.44
CA SER A 108 28.60 -6.63 29.42
C SER A 108 29.24 -7.09 30.74
N LEU A 109 30.34 -7.85 30.68
CA LEU A 109 31.15 -8.22 31.86
C LEU A 109 31.78 -6.98 32.53
N GLU A 110 32.34 -6.05 31.75
CA GLU A 110 32.91 -4.79 32.25
C GLU A 110 31.86 -3.86 32.87
N LYS A 111 30.59 -3.95 32.44
CA LYS A 111 29.47 -3.28 33.14
C LYS A 111 29.13 -4.02 34.43
N LEU A 112 28.89 -5.32 34.36
CA LEU A 112 28.40 -6.11 35.50
C LEU A 112 29.41 -6.17 36.65
N ALA A 113 30.72 -6.11 36.37
CA ALA A 113 31.77 -5.96 37.37
C ALA A 113 31.70 -4.61 38.12
N ARG A 114 31.33 -3.51 37.45
CA ARG A 114 31.10 -2.20 38.08
C ARG A 114 29.80 -2.18 38.88
N ASP A 115 28.74 -2.77 38.34
CA ASP A 115 27.45 -2.92 39.03
C ASP A 115 27.65 -3.72 40.34
N GLN A 116 28.45 -4.79 40.32
CA GLN A 116 28.84 -5.57 41.51
C GLN A 116 29.67 -4.76 42.53
N ALA A 117 30.63 -3.96 42.07
CA ALA A 117 31.43 -3.11 42.96
C ALA A 117 30.55 -2.09 43.71
N GLY A 118 29.60 -1.45 43.03
CA GLY A 118 28.64 -0.52 43.64
C GLY A 118 27.66 -1.20 44.61
N LEU A 119 27.28 -2.46 44.38
CA LEU A 119 26.50 -3.25 45.33
C LEU A 119 27.29 -3.55 46.61
N SER A 120 28.59 -3.82 46.52
CA SER A 120 29.45 -4.10 47.67
C SER A 120 29.78 -2.83 48.47
N GLU A 121 30.00 -1.69 47.81
CA GLU A 121 30.13 -0.38 48.46
C GLU A 121 28.85 -0.03 49.25
N ARG A 122 27.67 -0.21 48.65
CA ARG A 122 26.38 0.07 49.30
C ARG A 122 26.05 -0.92 50.43
N GLU A 123 26.44 -2.18 50.30
CA GLU A 123 26.37 -3.16 51.40
C GLU A 123 27.19 -2.69 52.60
N GLN A 124 28.40 -2.15 52.36
CA GLN A 124 29.24 -1.58 53.41
C GLN A 124 28.62 -0.33 54.04
N GLU A 125 28.02 0.58 53.26
CA GLU A 125 27.27 1.74 53.78
C GLU A 125 26.14 1.30 54.73
N VAL A 126 25.32 0.34 54.30
CA VAL A 126 24.18 -0.16 55.08
C VAL A 126 24.65 -0.91 56.34
N LYS A 127 25.74 -1.71 56.26
CA LYS A 127 26.36 -2.36 57.43
C LYS A 127 26.88 -1.31 58.43
N GLN A 128 27.51 -0.23 57.98
CA GLN A 128 27.96 0.86 58.85
C GLN A 128 26.79 1.59 59.51
N ALA A 129 25.76 1.98 58.74
CA ALA A 129 24.56 2.65 59.25
C ALA A 129 23.84 1.81 60.32
N ARG A 130 23.76 0.49 60.11
CA ARG A 130 23.23 -0.46 61.10
C ARG A 130 24.07 -0.46 62.39
N THR A 131 25.40 -0.61 62.29
CA THR A 131 26.26 -0.65 63.49
C THR A 131 26.22 0.63 64.32
N GLN A 132 25.99 1.80 63.71
CA GLN A 132 25.79 3.04 64.47
C GLN A 132 24.50 3.02 65.29
N ILE A 133 23.39 2.53 64.73
CA ILE A 133 22.11 2.42 65.44
C ILE A 133 22.18 1.36 66.55
N GLU A 134 22.88 0.25 66.31
CA GLU A 134 23.14 -0.78 67.33
C GLU A 134 24.01 -0.28 68.49
N ALA A 135 24.91 0.69 68.24
CA ALA A 135 25.74 1.30 69.28
C ALA A 135 24.98 2.31 70.16
N ASP A 136 24.08 3.10 69.56
CA ASP A 136 23.26 4.11 70.24
C ASP A 136 21.89 3.57 70.73
N LEU A 137 21.71 2.25 70.76
CA LEU A 137 20.43 1.58 71.00
C LEU A 137 19.92 1.75 72.45
N VAL A 138 18.70 2.28 72.60
CA VAL A 138 18.03 2.35 73.93
C VAL A 138 17.78 0.93 74.44
N SER A 139 18.36 0.58 75.59
CA SER A 139 18.29 -0.81 76.07
C SER A 139 16.91 -1.16 76.64
N ASP A 140 16.45 -2.40 76.42
CA ASP A 140 15.21 -2.91 77.01
C ASP A 140 15.23 -2.84 78.54
N ARG A 141 16.44 -2.91 79.12
CA ARG A 141 16.67 -2.74 80.56
C ARG A 141 16.42 -1.32 81.03
N GLU A 142 16.88 -0.30 80.29
CA GLU A 142 16.59 1.11 80.60
C GLU A 142 15.09 1.36 80.62
N LEU A 143 14.37 0.91 79.58
CA LEU A 143 12.91 1.00 79.51
C LEU A 143 12.22 0.25 80.66
N LEU A 144 12.67 -0.96 80.98
CA LEU A 144 12.10 -1.77 82.07
C LEU A 144 12.36 -1.15 83.46
N ASP A 145 13.57 -0.66 83.72
CA ASP A 145 13.93 -0.06 85.00
C ASP A 145 13.28 1.33 85.17
N LEU A 146 13.12 2.10 84.08
CA LEU A 146 12.34 3.35 84.06
C LEU A 146 10.83 3.09 84.25
N LYS A 147 10.28 2.01 83.70
CA LYS A 147 8.87 1.60 83.92
C LYS A 147 8.61 1.17 85.37
N LYS A 148 9.57 0.49 86.02
CA LYS A 148 9.50 0.20 87.46
C LYS A 148 9.56 1.48 88.29
N LEU A 149 10.39 2.44 87.90
CA LEU A 149 10.48 3.73 88.58
C LEU A 149 9.16 4.52 88.47
N LEU A 150 8.51 4.52 87.30
CA LEU A 150 7.18 5.10 87.12
C LEU A 150 6.16 4.52 88.09
N GLN A 151 6.09 3.20 88.23
CA GLN A 151 5.19 2.57 89.19
C GLN A 151 5.53 2.98 90.63
N LYS A 152 6.81 2.91 91.04
CA LYS A 152 7.24 3.29 92.39
C LYS A 152 6.91 4.77 92.70
N VAL A 153 7.09 5.66 91.73
CA VAL A 153 6.77 7.09 91.85
C VAL A 153 5.27 7.31 91.95
N GLN A 154 4.47 6.58 91.16
CA GLN A 154 3.02 6.63 91.27
C GLN A 154 2.55 6.14 92.65
N ASP A 155 3.05 4.99 93.11
CA ASP A 155 2.70 4.41 94.42
C ASP A 155 3.05 5.39 95.55
N LEU A 156 4.26 5.97 95.56
CA LEU A 156 4.73 6.92 96.58
C LEU A 156 3.92 8.23 96.59
N VAL A 157 3.56 8.76 95.41
CA VAL A 157 2.77 9.99 95.28
C VAL A 157 1.31 9.78 95.67
N ASP A 158 0.68 8.72 95.15
CA ASP A 158 -0.76 8.47 95.32
C ASP A 158 -1.08 7.78 96.65
N SER A 159 -0.15 6.98 97.19
CA SER A 159 -0.28 6.40 98.53
C SER A 159 0.20 7.34 99.63
N ASP A 160 1.49 7.64 99.68
CA ASP A 160 2.10 8.01 100.95
C ASP A 160 2.16 9.52 101.11
N LEU A 161 2.63 10.23 100.08
CA LEU A 161 2.68 11.68 100.04
C LEU A 161 1.27 12.33 100.05
N THR A 162 0.35 11.86 99.19
CA THR A 162 -0.97 12.48 99.09
C THR A 162 -1.86 12.17 100.30
N LYS A 163 -1.81 10.96 100.88
CA LYS A 163 -2.53 10.67 102.14
C LYS A 163 -1.86 11.32 103.35
N GLY A 164 -0.53 11.39 103.38
CA GLY A 164 0.23 12.08 104.42
C GLY A 164 -0.12 13.57 104.48
N LEU A 165 -0.21 14.23 103.32
CA LEU A 165 -0.66 15.61 103.21
C LEU A 165 -2.12 15.78 103.66
N GLN A 166 -3.04 14.90 103.23
CA GLN A 166 -4.43 14.93 103.69
C GLN A 166 -4.53 14.78 105.22
N LYS A 167 -3.82 13.81 105.80
CA LYS A 167 -3.80 13.58 107.24
C LYS A 167 -3.24 14.77 108.04
N LEU A 168 -2.38 15.61 107.46
CA LEU A 168 -1.98 16.88 108.09
C LEU A 168 -3.10 17.93 108.08
N VAL A 169 -3.92 17.98 107.03
CA VAL A 169 -5.12 18.83 106.98
C VAL A 169 -6.14 18.35 108.02
N ASP A 170 -6.38 17.04 108.09
CA ASP A 170 -7.31 16.42 109.05
C ASP A 170 -6.86 16.70 110.50
N LEU A 171 -5.57 16.45 110.83
CA LEU A 171 -5.01 16.74 112.16
C LEU A 171 -5.02 18.24 112.49
N GLN A 172 -4.92 19.12 111.50
CA GLN A 172 -5.05 20.56 111.73
C GLN A 172 -6.50 20.97 112.02
N ALA A 173 -7.48 20.33 111.39
CA ALA A 173 -8.90 20.53 111.69
C ALA A 173 -9.25 20.01 113.10
N ASP A 174 -8.86 18.77 113.43
CA ASP A 174 -9.02 18.18 114.77
C ASP A 174 -8.45 19.09 115.88
N ARG A 175 -7.26 19.64 115.64
CA ARG A 175 -6.57 20.51 116.61
C ARG A 175 -7.24 21.88 116.73
N GLN A 176 -7.87 22.40 115.67
CA GLN A 176 -8.68 23.62 115.76
C GLN A 176 -9.93 23.35 116.59
N GLU A 177 -10.68 22.28 116.29
CA GLU A 177 -11.90 21.93 117.03
C GLU A 177 -11.62 21.74 118.54
N LEU A 178 -10.55 21.01 118.89
CA LEU A 178 -10.12 20.84 120.28
C LEU A 178 -9.62 22.15 120.92
N SER A 179 -9.12 23.11 120.14
CA SER A 179 -8.73 24.43 120.64
C SER A 179 -9.95 25.27 120.98
N ASP A 180 -10.93 25.29 120.09
CA ASP A 180 -12.20 26.02 120.25
C ASP A 180 -13.00 25.43 121.44
N GLN A 181 -13.03 24.09 121.57
CA GLN A 181 -13.59 23.40 122.75
C GLN A 181 -12.86 23.78 124.04
N ARG A 182 -11.51 23.84 124.03
CA ARG A 182 -10.72 24.21 125.21
C ARG A 182 -10.97 25.65 125.65
N GLU A 183 -11.16 26.57 124.71
CA GLU A 183 -11.46 27.98 125.02
C GLU A 183 -12.82 28.09 125.74
N ALA A 184 -13.87 27.43 125.21
CA ALA A 184 -15.18 27.37 125.87
C ALA A 184 -15.15 26.70 127.26
N SER A 185 -14.41 25.57 127.41
CA SER A 185 -14.25 24.91 128.72
C SER A 185 -13.45 25.75 129.73
N LEU A 186 -12.54 26.62 129.27
CA LEU A 186 -11.82 27.58 130.12
C LEU A 186 -12.72 28.75 130.56
N GLU A 187 -13.57 29.27 129.67
CA GLU A 187 -14.58 30.28 130.04
C GLU A 187 -15.55 29.72 131.09
N HIS A 188 -16.03 28.49 130.92
CA HIS A 188 -16.90 27.84 131.91
C HIS A 188 -16.18 27.63 133.26
N LEU A 189 -14.91 27.19 133.24
CA LEU A 189 -14.12 27.01 134.47
C LEU A 189 -13.94 28.33 135.24
N ALA A 190 -13.71 29.45 134.54
CA ALA A 190 -13.60 30.77 135.15
C ALA A 190 -14.93 31.26 135.75
N GLY A 191 -16.07 30.91 135.14
CA GLY A 191 -17.39 31.13 135.71
C GLY A 191 -17.59 30.38 137.03
N LEU A 192 -17.27 29.07 137.05
CA LEU A 192 -17.35 28.23 138.25
C LEU A 192 -16.42 28.73 139.38
N GLU A 193 -15.25 29.27 139.06
CA GLU A 193 -14.34 29.89 140.05
C GLU A 193 -14.95 31.15 140.68
N ALA A 194 -15.59 32.00 139.87
CA ALA A 194 -16.29 33.21 140.34
C ALA A 194 -17.49 32.88 141.24
N ASP A 195 -18.30 31.89 140.86
CA ASP A 195 -19.43 31.41 141.67
C ASP A 195 -18.96 30.82 143.01
N LEU A 196 -17.86 30.06 143.01
CA LEU A 196 -17.25 29.54 144.23
C LEU A 196 -16.77 30.66 145.16
N ALA A 197 -16.18 31.72 144.62
CA ALA A 197 -15.73 32.87 145.41
C ALA A 197 -16.92 33.61 146.05
N ASP A 198 -18.03 33.78 145.33
CA ASP A 198 -19.25 34.41 145.86
C ASP A 198 -19.94 33.53 146.93
N LEU A 199 -20.08 32.22 146.67
CA LEU A 199 -20.62 31.27 147.66
C LEU A 199 -19.78 31.23 148.95
N GLN A 200 -18.45 31.24 148.84
CA GLN A 200 -17.54 31.32 150.00
C GLN A 200 -17.69 32.65 150.76
N ALA A 201 -17.89 33.77 150.06
CA ALA A 201 -18.11 35.07 150.69
C ALA A 201 -19.44 35.11 151.46
N ARG A 202 -20.54 34.67 150.84
CA ARG A 202 -21.87 34.60 151.49
C ARG A 202 -21.87 33.66 152.69
N LEU A 203 -21.34 32.45 152.55
CA LEU A 203 -21.26 31.47 153.64
C LEU A 203 -20.48 32.00 154.84
N LYS A 204 -19.42 32.78 154.60
CA LYS A 204 -18.64 33.44 155.66
C LYS A 204 -19.41 34.56 156.36
N GLU A 205 -20.31 35.25 155.66
CA GLU A 205 -21.21 36.26 156.23
C GLU A 205 -22.34 35.60 157.04
N ILE A 206 -23.07 34.64 156.47
CA ILE A 206 -24.14 33.90 157.17
C ILE A 206 -23.59 33.20 158.43
N LYS A 207 -22.44 32.52 158.35
CA LYS A 207 -21.79 31.92 159.55
C LYS A 207 -21.36 32.94 160.59
N ARG A 208 -20.94 34.15 160.19
CA ARG A 208 -20.63 35.22 161.14
C ARG A 208 -21.88 35.63 161.92
N ASP A 209 -23.04 35.64 161.28
CA ASP A 209 -24.28 36.12 161.88
C ASP A 209 -24.98 35.01 162.69
N GLN A 210 -24.87 33.76 162.26
CA GLN A 210 -25.14 32.58 163.08
C GLN A 210 -24.29 32.59 164.37
N LEU A 211 -22.99 32.89 164.28
CA LEU A 211 -22.11 33.02 165.44
C LEU A 211 -22.49 34.18 166.37
N LYS A 212 -22.93 35.34 165.85
CA LYS A 212 -23.47 36.44 166.69
C LYS A 212 -24.66 35.96 167.52
N LEU A 213 -25.63 35.29 166.89
CA LEU A 213 -26.84 34.79 167.55
C LEU A 213 -26.54 33.65 168.54
N MET A 214 -25.60 32.76 168.22
CA MET A 214 -25.17 31.71 169.14
C MET A 214 -24.42 32.28 170.37
N VAL A 215 -23.61 33.33 170.20
CA VAL A 215 -23.00 34.06 171.32
C VAL A 215 -24.06 34.78 172.15
N ALA A 216 -25.06 35.40 171.52
CA ALA A 216 -26.17 36.02 172.24
C ALA A 216 -26.97 34.98 173.06
N LYS A 217 -27.23 33.80 172.49
CA LYS A 217 -27.88 32.68 173.22
C LYS A 217 -27.07 32.24 174.43
N LEU A 218 -25.78 31.98 174.24
CA LEU A 218 -24.87 31.60 175.34
C LEU A 218 -24.74 32.70 176.41
N GLN A 219 -24.96 33.97 176.08
CA GLN A 219 -25.00 35.08 177.05
C GLN A 219 -26.33 35.15 177.82
N ALA A 220 -27.44 34.79 177.19
CA ALA A 220 -28.75 34.71 177.86
C ALA A 220 -28.89 33.48 178.79
N GLU A 221 -28.06 32.46 178.61
CA GLU A 221 -28.01 31.22 179.43
C GLU A 221 -27.08 31.32 180.66
N LEU A 222 -26.46 32.48 180.95
CA LEU A 222 -25.55 32.65 182.09
C LEU A 222 -26.29 32.99 183.40
N GLU A 223 -26.23 32.09 184.38
CA GLU A 223 -26.76 32.33 185.73
C GLU A 223 -25.77 33.12 186.62
N GLU A 224 -26.28 34.14 187.32
CA GLU A 224 -25.49 35.08 188.11
C GLU A 224 -24.78 34.38 189.30
N GLY A 225 -23.44 34.43 189.33
CA GLY A 225 -22.61 33.73 190.31
C GLY A 225 -22.21 32.30 189.94
N SER A 226 -22.63 31.79 188.78
CA SER A 226 -22.11 30.54 188.21
C SER A 226 -20.86 30.79 187.35
N PRO A 227 -19.90 29.85 187.26
CA PRO A 227 -18.75 29.98 186.37
C PRO A 227 -19.16 29.70 184.93
N CYS A 228 -18.91 30.65 184.03
CA CYS A 228 -19.25 30.55 182.60
C CYS A 228 -18.67 29.26 181.96
N PRO A 229 -19.49 28.43 181.27
CA PRO A 229 -19.03 27.14 180.73
C PRO A 229 -17.99 27.25 179.61
N VAL A 230 -17.79 28.44 179.02
CA VAL A 230 -16.83 28.68 177.93
C VAL A 230 -15.47 29.17 178.45
N CYS A 231 -15.45 30.02 179.49
CA CYS A 231 -14.22 30.70 179.95
C CYS A 231 -13.92 30.56 181.45
N GLY A 232 -14.82 29.97 182.24
CA GLY A 232 -14.66 29.77 183.68
C GLY A 232 -14.78 31.02 184.56
N SER A 233 -15.01 32.20 183.99
CA SER A 233 -15.18 33.44 184.77
C SER A 233 -16.50 33.44 185.55
N LEU A 234 -16.47 34.02 186.76
CA LEU A 234 -17.62 34.28 187.63
C LEU A 234 -18.22 35.68 187.44
N ASP A 235 -17.54 36.53 186.67
CA ASP A 235 -17.97 37.89 186.31
C ASP A 235 -17.85 38.07 184.78
N HIS A 236 -18.84 38.70 184.16
CA HIS A 236 -18.93 38.83 182.70
C HIS A 236 -19.46 40.22 182.30
N PRO A 237 -18.58 41.21 182.07
CA PRO A 237 -18.99 42.59 181.81
C PRO A 237 -19.94 42.71 180.62
N GLY A 238 -21.15 43.22 180.88
CA GLY A 238 -22.18 43.45 179.85
C GLY A 238 -23.26 42.37 179.72
N SER A 239 -23.39 41.44 180.67
CA SER A 239 -24.44 40.42 180.76
C SER A 239 -25.86 40.98 180.94
N LYS A 240 -26.42 41.57 179.88
CA LYS A 240 -27.86 41.79 179.76
C LYS A 240 -28.48 40.59 179.03
N ALA A 241 -29.29 39.81 179.74
CA ALA A 241 -30.11 38.77 179.13
C ALA A 241 -31.18 39.43 178.25
N GLU A 242 -30.92 39.49 176.95
CA GLU A 242 -31.85 39.94 175.91
C GLU A 242 -32.49 38.72 175.25
N LEU A 243 -33.77 38.80 174.87
CA LEU A 243 -34.51 37.65 174.34
C LEU A 243 -34.00 37.28 172.94
N VAL A 244 -33.39 36.10 172.83
CA VAL A 244 -32.77 35.62 171.59
C VAL A 244 -33.79 34.92 170.69
N ASP A 245 -33.81 35.30 169.42
CA ASP A 245 -34.66 34.67 168.39
C ASP A 245 -34.07 33.33 167.94
N GLU A 246 -34.57 32.24 168.54
CA GLU A 246 -34.20 30.88 168.15
C GLU A 246 -34.65 30.53 166.71
N SER A 247 -35.71 31.17 166.20
CA SER A 247 -36.20 30.91 164.84
C SER A 247 -35.26 31.49 163.78
N ALA A 248 -34.70 32.68 164.02
CA ALA A 248 -33.63 33.25 163.21
C ALA A 248 -32.37 32.35 163.22
N LEU A 249 -32.00 31.79 164.38
CA LEU A 249 -30.86 30.89 164.50
C LEU A 249 -31.08 29.56 163.74
N VAL A 250 -32.30 29.00 163.76
CA VAL A 250 -32.66 27.81 162.96
C VAL A 250 -32.62 28.12 161.46
N ASN A 251 -33.21 29.24 161.03
CA ASN A 251 -33.22 29.64 159.61
C ASN A 251 -31.79 29.85 159.07
N LEU A 252 -30.93 30.56 159.80
CA LEU A 252 -29.51 30.71 159.43
C LEU A 252 -28.75 29.38 159.40
N SER A 253 -29.14 28.42 160.25
CA SER A 253 -28.52 27.08 160.24
C SER A 253 -28.91 26.28 158.99
N GLN A 254 -30.17 26.40 158.55
CA GLN A 254 -30.63 25.83 157.28
C GLN A 254 -29.98 26.53 156.07
N GLU A 255 -29.83 27.86 156.11
CA GLU A 255 -29.14 28.62 155.06
C GLU A 255 -27.65 28.27 154.98
N VAL A 256 -26.98 27.99 156.10
CA VAL A 256 -25.62 27.42 156.12
C VAL A 256 -25.59 26.04 155.48
N GLU A 257 -26.51 25.13 155.82
CA GLU A 257 -26.56 23.78 155.23
C GLU A 257 -26.84 23.82 153.72
N GLU A 258 -27.73 24.71 153.26
CA GLU A 258 -27.98 24.98 151.85
C GLU A 258 -26.76 25.59 151.13
N LEU A 259 -26.02 26.50 151.77
CA LEU A 259 -24.81 27.09 151.18
C LEU A 259 -23.63 26.11 151.19
N GLU A 260 -23.50 25.25 152.20
CA GLU A 260 -22.49 24.20 152.27
C GLU A 260 -22.72 23.12 151.20
N THR A 261 -23.97 22.69 151.01
CA THR A 261 -24.32 21.74 149.96
C THR A 261 -24.15 22.32 148.55
N LYS A 262 -24.58 23.58 148.32
CA LYS A 262 -24.33 24.29 147.04
C LYS A 262 -22.84 24.45 146.78
N LEU A 263 -22.05 24.89 147.77
CA LEU A 263 -20.60 25.01 147.66
C LEU A 263 -19.94 23.67 147.35
N ALA A 264 -20.34 22.58 148.03
CA ALA A 264 -19.82 21.24 147.73
C ALA A 264 -20.10 20.81 146.29
N SER A 265 -21.31 21.02 145.78
CA SER A 265 -21.65 20.70 144.38
C SER A 265 -20.93 21.59 143.37
N GLN A 266 -20.73 22.88 143.66
CA GLN A 266 -19.98 23.79 142.78
C GLN A 266 -18.47 23.47 142.81
N GLN A 267 -17.95 22.98 143.93
CA GLN A 267 -16.56 22.53 144.09
C GLN A 267 -16.31 21.23 143.29
N GLU A 268 -17.26 20.30 143.30
CA GLU A 268 -17.24 19.08 142.48
C GLU A 268 -17.36 19.41 140.98
N ALA A 269 -18.25 20.33 140.61
CA ALA A 269 -18.38 20.82 139.22
C ALA A 269 -17.09 21.50 138.74
N PHE A 270 -16.48 22.37 139.54
CA PHE A 270 -15.20 23.02 139.22
C PHE A 270 -14.06 22.00 139.06
N GLN A 271 -13.95 21.03 139.97
CA GLN A 271 -12.95 19.95 139.86
C GLN A 271 -13.15 19.09 138.61
N THR A 272 -14.41 18.77 138.28
CA THR A 272 -14.76 18.03 137.06
C THR A 272 -14.38 18.82 135.80
N GLN A 273 -14.74 20.11 135.74
CA GLN A 273 -14.41 20.99 134.62
C GLN A 273 -12.90 21.22 134.48
N GLN A 274 -12.17 21.30 135.59
CA GLN A 274 -10.71 21.41 135.62
C GLN A 274 -10.03 20.14 135.08
N VAL A 275 -10.57 18.95 135.40
CA VAL A 275 -10.13 17.69 134.82
C VAL A 275 -10.40 17.66 133.32
N GLU A 276 -11.59 18.05 132.85
CA GLU A 276 -11.91 18.11 131.42
C GLU A 276 -10.96 19.06 130.65
N VAL A 277 -10.73 20.29 131.14
CA VAL A 277 -9.76 21.24 130.55
C VAL A 277 -8.35 20.63 130.47
N SER A 278 -7.94 19.85 131.47
CA SER A 278 -6.65 19.15 131.47
C SER A 278 -6.59 18.00 130.45
N GLN A 279 -7.70 17.29 130.23
CA GLN A 279 -7.80 16.22 129.23
C GLN A 279 -7.76 16.79 127.81
N ILE A 280 -8.51 17.86 127.51
CA ILE A 280 -8.47 18.53 126.21
C ILE A 280 -7.07 19.11 125.95
N ALA A 281 -6.41 19.68 126.97
CA ALA A 281 -5.03 20.13 126.86
C ALA A 281 -4.03 19.00 126.56
N SER A 282 -4.23 17.80 127.11
CA SER A 282 -3.43 16.61 126.75
C SER A 282 -3.70 16.18 125.31
N GLN A 283 -4.96 16.09 124.90
CA GLN A 283 -5.34 15.71 123.54
C GLN A 283 -4.78 16.69 122.49
N LEU A 284 -4.75 17.99 122.77
CA LEU A 284 -4.09 18.99 121.93
C LEU A 284 -2.58 18.74 121.81
N ALA A 285 -1.90 18.39 122.91
CA ALA A 285 -0.47 18.05 122.87
C ALA A 285 -0.19 16.76 122.08
N ASP A 286 -1.05 15.74 122.23
CA ASP A 286 -0.97 14.49 121.46
C ASP A 286 -1.24 14.71 119.96
N LYS A 287 -2.20 15.59 119.60
CA LYS A 287 -2.49 15.99 118.22
C LYS A 287 -1.36 16.84 117.62
N GLU A 288 -0.75 17.74 118.38
CA GLU A 288 0.42 18.52 117.93
C GLU A 288 1.60 17.58 117.64
N LYS A 289 1.88 16.65 118.55
CA LYS A 289 2.90 15.61 118.37
C LYS A 289 2.63 14.76 117.14
N ALA A 290 1.39 14.29 116.94
CA ALA A 290 1.00 13.53 115.76
C ALA A 290 1.12 14.35 114.46
N SER A 291 0.89 15.67 114.50
CA SER A 291 1.11 16.57 113.36
C SER A 291 2.59 16.71 113.04
N GLN A 292 3.46 16.84 114.06
CA GLN A 292 4.91 16.91 113.87
C GLN A 292 5.48 15.59 113.32
N GLU A 293 5.11 14.43 113.91
CA GLU A 293 5.49 13.10 113.42
C GLU A 293 5.06 12.89 111.95
N GLN A 294 3.85 13.35 111.58
CA GLN A 294 3.36 13.24 110.21
C GLN A 294 4.02 14.23 109.24
N ARG A 295 4.53 15.37 109.70
CA ARG A 295 5.35 16.30 108.90
C ARG A 295 6.73 15.70 108.62
N GLU A 296 7.36 15.10 109.61
CA GLU A 296 8.66 14.44 109.48
C GLU A 296 8.58 13.23 108.53
N LEU A 297 7.49 12.45 108.60
CA LEU A 297 7.22 11.39 107.62
C LEU A 297 7.01 11.96 106.20
N LEU A 298 6.16 12.99 106.04
CA LEU A 298 5.89 13.59 104.72
C LEU A 298 7.15 14.18 104.06
N GLU A 299 8.03 14.80 104.86
CA GLU A 299 9.33 15.30 104.39
C GLU A 299 10.28 14.16 103.99
N THR A 300 10.28 13.06 104.75
CA THR A 300 11.07 11.85 104.43
C THR A 300 10.60 11.21 103.12
N ASP A 301 9.28 11.08 102.92
CA ASP A 301 8.70 10.56 101.68
C ASP A 301 8.95 11.51 100.50
N TYR A 302 9.04 12.83 100.75
CA TYR A 302 9.32 13.83 99.72
C TYR A 302 10.79 13.80 99.28
N GLN A 303 11.72 13.63 100.21
CA GLN A 303 13.13 13.37 99.91
C GLN A 303 13.31 12.03 99.18
N SER A 304 12.59 10.98 99.59
CA SER A 304 12.53 9.70 98.88
C SER A 304 12.07 9.85 97.42
N LEU A 305 11.06 10.71 97.15
CA LEU A 305 10.61 11.03 95.79
C LEU A 305 11.69 11.76 94.97
N GLN A 306 12.42 12.70 95.57
CA GLN A 306 13.54 13.40 94.94
C GLN A 306 14.67 12.41 94.58
N ASP A 307 15.14 11.62 95.54
CA ASP A 307 16.24 10.67 95.38
C ASP A 307 15.97 9.63 94.29
N VAL A 308 14.77 9.03 94.25
CA VAL A 308 14.45 7.99 93.26
C VAL A 308 14.31 8.55 91.84
N THR A 309 13.97 9.84 91.69
CA THR A 309 13.79 10.49 90.39
C THR A 309 14.99 11.30 89.90
N ALA A 310 15.97 11.60 90.77
CA ALA A 310 17.12 12.48 90.49
C ALA A 310 17.85 12.19 89.18
N THR A 311 18.03 10.92 88.82
CA THR A 311 18.68 10.46 87.57
C THR A 311 17.99 10.97 86.31
N TYR A 312 16.66 11.13 86.34
CA TYR A 312 15.84 11.48 85.17
C TYR A 312 15.20 12.87 85.26
N LEU A 313 15.09 13.44 86.46
CA LEU A 313 14.47 14.74 86.74
C LEU A 313 15.49 15.79 87.22
N SER A 314 16.73 15.71 86.76
CA SER A 314 17.85 16.60 87.13
C SER A 314 17.63 18.10 86.80
N GLY A 315 16.65 18.43 85.96
CA GLY A 315 16.21 19.79 85.66
C GLY A 315 14.82 20.17 86.22
N PHE A 316 14.23 19.36 87.09
CA PHE A 316 12.93 19.62 87.69
C PHE A 316 13.05 20.64 88.84
N ILE A 317 12.07 21.55 88.94
CA ILE A 317 12.06 22.60 89.97
C ILE A 317 11.25 22.09 91.17
N TRP A 318 11.94 21.80 92.27
CA TRP A 318 11.33 21.33 93.51
C TRP A 318 10.91 22.49 94.41
N GLU A 319 9.73 22.36 95.03
CA GLU A 319 9.28 23.26 96.09
C GLU A 319 9.97 22.92 97.42
N LYS A 320 9.88 23.83 98.41
CA LYS A 320 10.45 23.57 99.75
C LYS A 320 9.67 22.52 100.55
N SER A 321 8.44 22.20 100.14
CA SER A 321 7.52 21.30 100.83
C SER A 321 6.65 20.60 99.81
N TYR A 322 6.28 19.34 100.05
CA TYR A 322 5.40 18.61 99.15
C TYR A 322 4.05 19.31 98.94
N SER A 323 3.63 19.37 97.67
CA SER A 323 2.30 19.78 97.24
C SER A 323 1.76 18.77 96.23
N HIS A 324 0.44 18.60 96.14
CA HIS A 324 -0.16 17.69 95.16
C HIS A 324 0.16 18.09 93.71
N GLN A 325 0.39 19.38 93.44
CA GLN A 325 0.82 19.87 92.13
C GLN A 325 2.22 19.36 91.76
N ILE A 326 3.18 19.39 92.71
CA ILE A 326 4.50 18.77 92.50
C ILE A 326 4.37 17.25 92.28
N GLY A 327 3.55 16.56 93.08
CA GLY A 327 3.32 15.12 92.92
C GLY A 327 2.82 14.74 91.52
N GLN A 328 1.86 15.49 90.97
CA GLN A 328 1.39 15.28 89.60
C GLN A 328 2.45 15.66 88.56
N GLY A 329 3.10 16.82 88.69
CA GLY A 329 4.13 17.27 87.74
C GLY A 329 5.35 16.33 87.63
N VAL A 330 5.73 15.68 88.74
CA VAL A 330 6.77 14.63 88.76
C VAL A 330 6.31 13.38 87.98
N LYS A 331 5.08 12.91 88.19
CA LYS A 331 4.50 11.77 87.44
C LYS A 331 4.39 12.08 85.95
N GLU A 332 3.85 13.24 85.59
CA GLU A 332 3.70 13.70 84.20
C GLU A 332 5.05 13.80 83.49
N LYS A 333 6.05 14.45 84.12
CA LYS A 333 7.37 14.63 83.48
C LYS A 333 8.13 13.31 83.35
N LEU A 334 8.03 12.41 84.33
CA LEU A 334 8.64 11.09 84.24
C LEU A 334 7.95 10.20 83.17
N ALA A 335 6.63 10.31 83.03
CA ALA A 335 5.88 9.60 81.98
C ALA A 335 6.28 10.08 80.58
N HIS A 336 6.50 11.38 80.42
CA HIS A 336 7.04 11.97 79.18
C HIS A 336 8.43 11.41 78.84
N VAL A 337 9.35 11.33 79.82
CA VAL A 337 10.70 10.76 79.60
C VAL A 337 10.63 9.27 79.21
N TYR A 338 9.73 8.49 79.81
CA TYR A 338 9.50 7.10 79.38
C TYR A 338 8.95 7.02 77.96
N GLN A 339 7.99 7.87 77.60
CA GLN A 339 7.41 7.88 76.26
C GLN A 339 8.45 8.27 75.20
N GLU A 340 9.23 9.32 75.43
CA GLU A 340 10.34 9.73 74.56
C GLU A 340 11.36 8.59 74.33
N ARG A 341 11.71 7.85 75.39
CA ARG A 341 12.63 6.70 75.28
C ARG A 341 12.00 5.50 74.57
N PHE A 342 10.72 5.24 74.80
CA PHE A 342 9.98 4.16 74.16
C PHE A 342 9.82 4.43 72.66
N ASP A 343 9.46 5.65 72.28
CA ASP A 343 9.32 6.06 70.88
C ASP A 343 10.68 6.12 70.17
N GLN A 344 11.74 6.60 70.85
CA GLN A 344 13.11 6.50 70.36
C GLN A 344 13.48 5.04 70.06
N ARG A 345 13.18 4.11 70.98
CA ARG A 345 13.49 2.69 70.76
C ARG A 345 12.68 2.10 69.62
N SER A 346 11.38 2.37 69.55
CA SER A 346 10.53 1.86 68.46
C SER A 346 10.98 2.36 67.08
N GLN A 347 11.51 3.58 66.98
CA GLN A 347 12.11 4.10 65.74
C GLN A 347 13.45 3.42 65.43
N GLN A 348 14.26 3.10 66.44
CA GLN A 348 15.50 2.35 66.26
C GLN A 348 15.22 0.91 65.77
N ASP A 349 14.26 0.20 66.37
CA ASP A 349 13.87 -1.16 65.95
C ASP A 349 13.35 -1.19 64.50
N GLN A 350 12.42 -0.29 64.14
CA GLN A 350 11.90 -0.18 62.77
C GLN A 350 13.03 0.04 61.76
N LYS A 351 13.97 0.94 62.07
CA LYS A 351 15.09 1.25 61.18
C LYS A 351 16.14 0.13 61.11
N LEU A 352 16.30 -0.66 62.18
CA LEU A 352 17.11 -1.89 62.13
C LEU A 352 16.43 -2.98 61.29
N GLU A 353 15.11 -3.09 61.32
CA GLU A 353 14.33 -4.00 60.46
C GLU A 353 14.46 -3.59 58.98
N GLU A 354 14.28 -2.31 58.65
CA GLU A 354 14.51 -1.74 57.30
C GLU A 354 15.92 -2.05 56.79
N LEU A 355 16.96 -1.74 57.57
CA LEU A 355 18.35 -2.00 57.19
C LEU A 355 18.64 -3.51 57.06
N SER A 356 17.98 -4.37 57.84
CA SER A 356 18.12 -5.83 57.70
C SER A 356 17.52 -6.35 56.39
N HIS A 357 16.41 -5.77 55.94
CA HIS A 357 15.77 -6.08 54.66
C HIS A 357 16.64 -5.60 53.48
N ASP A 358 17.17 -4.38 53.55
CA ASP A 358 18.09 -3.86 52.54
C ASP A 358 19.38 -4.71 52.43
N LEU A 359 19.94 -5.19 53.55
CA LEU A 359 21.08 -6.12 53.51
C LEU A 359 20.74 -7.45 52.85
N ALA A 360 19.64 -8.10 53.24
CA ALA A 360 19.23 -9.38 52.64
C ALA A 360 18.99 -9.25 51.13
N LYS A 361 18.46 -8.11 50.70
CA LYS A 361 18.26 -7.78 49.28
C LYS A 361 19.58 -7.50 48.55
N LEU A 362 20.50 -6.76 49.15
CA LEU A 362 21.84 -6.50 48.56
C LEU A 362 22.65 -7.79 48.44
N GLU A 363 22.59 -8.69 49.43
CA GLU A 363 23.20 -10.02 49.37
C GLU A 363 22.59 -10.88 48.23
N GLN A 364 21.27 -10.83 48.05
CA GLN A 364 20.58 -11.49 46.93
C GLN A 364 20.97 -10.90 45.56
N ASP A 365 21.00 -9.56 45.42
CA ASP A 365 21.40 -8.88 44.18
C ASP A 365 22.89 -9.09 43.86
N GLN A 366 23.75 -9.24 44.87
CA GLN A 366 25.12 -9.69 44.69
C GLN A 366 25.17 -11.10 44.10
N GLN A 367 24.53 -12.10 44.73
CA GLN A 367 24.49 -13.48 44.22
C GLN A 367 23.95 -13.53 42.77
N ASN A 368 22.82 -12.88 42.51
CA ASN A 368 22.21 -12.77 41.18
C ASN A 368 23.19 -12.20 40.13
N GLY A 369 24.07 -11.27 40.52
CA GLY A 369 25.10 -10.70 39.65
C GLY A 369 26.31 -11.61 39.48
N GLN A 370 26.74 -12.34 40.52
CA GLN A 370 27.82 -13.32 40.45
C GLN A 370 27.46 -14.51 39.53
N GLU A 371 26.22 -15.00 39.58
CA GLU A 371 25.72 -16.04 38.68
C GLU A 371 25.70 -15.57 37.22
N LYS A 372 25.30 -14.31 36.96
CA LYS A 372 25.35 -13.69 35.63
C LYS A 372 26.80 -13.48 35.16
N MET A 373 27.72 -13.08 36.04
CA MET A 373 29.16 -12.97 35.74
C MET A 373 29.73 -14.33 35.33
N ALA A 374 29.41 -15.39 36.07
CA ALA A 374 29.87 -16.75 35.76
C ALA A 374 29.32 -17.23 34.40
N SER A 375 28.03 -17.00 34.13
CA SER A 375 27.39 -17.36 32.85
C SER A 375 28.01 -16.62 31.66
N LEU A 376 28.15 -15.29 31.74
CA LEU A 376 28.77 -14.48 30.69
C LEU A 376 30.26 -14.79 30.52
N SER A 377 31.00 -15.11 31.59
CA SER A 377 32.40 -15.54 31.53
C SER A 377 32.55 -16.90 30.84
N GLY A 378 31.60 -17.82 31.08
CA GLY A 378 31.50 -19.08 30.34
C GLY A 378 31.28 -18.87 28.85
N GLN A 379 30.28 -18.06 28.49
CA GLN A 379 29.98 -17.69 27.09
C GLN A 379 31.17 -17.02 26.40
N PHE A 380 31.84 -16.08 27.08
CA PHE A 380 33.03 -15.39 26.57
C PHE A 380 34.15 -16.39 26.23
N LYS A 381 34.46 -17.34 27.12
CA LYS A 381 35.45 -18.39 26.86
C LYS A 381 35.07 -19.31 25.70
N THR A 382 33.79 -19.67 25.57
CA THR A 382 33.31 -20.47 24.42
C THR A 382 33.47 -19.71 23.10
N LEU A 383 33.26 -18.39 23.11
CA LEU A 383 33.46 -17.53 21.94
C LEU A 383 34.95 -17.30 21.63
N GLU A 384 35.82 -17.15 22.63
CA GLU A 384 37.28 -17.08 22.43
C GLU A 384 37.79 -18.40 21.83
N GLN A 385 37.30 -19.54 22.31
CA GLN A 385 37.65 -20.85 21.78
C GLN A 385 37.16 -21.04 20.34
N SER A 386 35.94 -20.62 20.00
CA SER A 386 35.45 -20.72 18.62
C SER A 386 36.16 -19.74 17.67
N GLN A 387 36.52 -18.53 18.14
CA GLN A 387 37.39 -17.62 17.38
C GLN A 387 38.75 -18.28 17.08
N GLY A 388 39.37 -18.90 18.09
CA GLY A 388 40.62 -19.63 17.94
C GLY A 388 40.50 -20.76 16.91
N GLN A 389 39.48 -21.61 17.02
CA GLN A 389 39.26 -22.72 16.07
C GLN A 389 39.02 -22.27 14.64
N ILE A 390 38.31 -21.15 14.41
CA ILE A 390 38.08 -20.62 13.06
C ILE A 390 39.40 -20.11 12.45
N LEU A 391 40.25 -19.45 13.25
CA LEU A 391 41.56 -18.94 12.82
C LEU A 391 42.61 -20.04 12.68
N GLU A 392 42.57 -21.11 13.48
CA GLU A 392 43.41 -22.30 13.29
C GLU A 392 43.05 -23.03 11.99
N ALA A 393 41.76 -23.16 11.68
CA ALA A 393 41.29 -23.80 10.46
C ALA A 393 41.47 -22.91 9.21
N ASN A 394 41.42 -21.58 9.36
CA ASN A 394 41.56 -20.60 8.27
C ASN A 394 42.50 -19.46 8.70
N PRO A 395 43.84 -19.64 8.62
CA PRO A 395 44.81 -18.66 9.14
C PRO A 395 44.84 -17.31 8.42
N ILE A 396 44.26 -17.25 7.21
CA ILE A 396 44.14 -16.04 6.39
C ILE A 396 42.69 -15.96 5.91
N LEU A 397 41.90 -15.10 6.56
CA LEU A 397 40.56 -14.72 6.15
C LEU A 397 40.51 -13.21 5.93
N GLU A 398 39.94 -12.82 4.79
CA GLU A 398 39.55 -11.44 4.49
C GLU A 398 38.18 -11.11 5.11
N GLU A 399 37.79 -9.84 5.08
CA GLU A 399 36.44 -9.41 5.45
C GLU A 399 35.37 -10.06 4.53
N PRO A 400 34.16 -10.41 5.01
CA PRO A 400 33.11 -11.03 4.20
C PRO A 400 32.81 -10.33 2.86
N ALA A 401 32.86 -8.98 2.85
CA ALA A 401 32.62 -8.16 1.66
C ALA A 401 33.65 -8.39 0.53
N TYR A 402 34.85 -8.90 0.83
CA TYR A 402 35.83 -9.31 -0.18
C TYR A 402 35.33 -10.56 -0.94
N TYR A 403 34.99 -11.63 -0.21
CA TYR A 403 34.51 -12.87 -0.83
C TYR A 403 33.18 -12.68 -1.55
N GLU A 404 32.25 -11.91 -0.99
CA GLU A 404 30.98 -11.55 -1.65
C GLU A 404 31.21 -10.87 -3.00
N ARG A 405 32.20 -9.96 -3.09
CA ARG A 405 32.59 -9.28 -4.32
C ARG A 405 33.22 -10.23 -5.34
N GLU A 406 34.21 -11.04 -4.93
CA GLU A 406 34.90 -11.96 -5.85
C GLU A 406 33.95 -13.05 -6.38
N ILE A 407 33.08 -13.60 -5.53
CA ILE A 407 32.01 -14.54 -5.93
C ILE A 407 31.07 -13.88 -6.95
N ALA A 408 30.66 -12.63 -6.75
CA ALA A 408 29.82 -11.91 -7.69
C ALA A 408 30.54 -11.65 -9.03
N GLN A 409 31.82 -11.30 -8.99
CA GLN A 409 32.63 -11.02 -10.18
C GLN A 409 32.87 -12.28 -11.02
N CYS A 410 33.23 -13.40 -10.39
CA CYS A 410 33.38 -14.69 -11.08
C CYS A 410 32.04 -15.19 -11.66
N LYS A 411 30.93 -15.08 -10.91
CA LYS A 411 29.59 -15.45 -11.42
C LYS A 411 29.18 -14.62 -12.63
N ALA A 412 29.43 -13.31 -12.62
CA ALA A 412 29.15 -12.44 -13.76
C ALA A 412 30.00 -12.80 -15.00
N SER A 413 31.30 -13.06 -14.81
CA SER A 413 32.21 -13.50 -15.87
C SER A 413 31.74 -14.82 -16.50
N TYR A 414 31.45 -15.82 -15.68
CA TYR A 414 30.98 -17.14 -16.13
C TYR A 414 29.64 -17.03 -16.90
N GLN A 415 28.68 -16.24 -16.40
CA GLN A 415 27.40 -16.03 -17.06
C GLN A 415 27.56 -15.34 -18.43
N ALA A 416 28.43 -14.33 -18.54
CA ALA A 416 28.73 -13.66 -19.80
C ALA A 416 29.37 -14.64 -20.82
N PHE A 417 30.34 -15.45 -20.37
CA PHE A 417 30.95 -16.50 -21.19
C PHE A 417 29.93 -17.51 -21.70
N ARG A 418 29.08 -18.05 -20.82
CA ARG A 418 28.03 -19.03 -21.20
C ARG A 418 27.05 -18.45 -22.22
N GLN A 419 26.63 -17.19 -22.06
CA GLN A 419 25.75 -16.51 -23.02
C GLN A 419 26.42 -16.33 -24.38
N GLU A 420 27.70 -15.92 -24.42
CA GLU A 420 28.43 -15.76 -25.68
C GLU A 420 28.67 -17.11 -26.36
N PHE A 421 29.08 -18.14 -25.61
CA PHE A 421 29.30 -19.50 -26.09
C PHE A 421 28.03 -20.06 -26.74
N GLU A 422 26.90 -20.05 -26.03
CA GLU A 422 25.65 -20.59 -26.55
C GLU A 422 25.11 -19.78 -27.73
N SER A 423 25.29 -18.46 -27.75
CA SER A 423 24.93 -17.60 -28.88
C SER A 423 25.78 -17.92 -30.12
N CYS A 424 27.09 -18.00 -29.96
CA CYS A 424 28.04 -18.31 -31.03
C CYS A 424 27.82 -19.73 -31.58
N GLN A 425 27.57 -20.70 -30.70
CA GLN A 425 27.25 -22.08 -31.08
C GLN A 425 25.96 -22.16 -31.91
N LYS A 426 24.89 -21.47 -31.49
CA LYS A 426 23.61 -21.39 -32.24
C LYS A 426 23.79 -20.72 -33.60
N GLN A 427 24.57 -19.65 -33.69
CA GLN A 427 24.87 -18.96 -34.95
C GLN A 427 25.69 -19.83 -35.93
N VAL A 428 26.72 -20.53 -35.44
CA VAL A 428 27.51 -21.48 -36.26
C VAL A 428 26.65 -22.65 -36.74
N ALA A 429 25.78 -23.20 -35.89
CA ALA A 429 24.88 -24.29 -36.27
C ALA A 429 23.91 -23.86 -37.39
N ALA A 430 23.23 -22.73 -37.22
CA ALA A 430 22.32 -22.18 -38.24
C ALA A 430 23.05 -21.82 -39.55
N GLY A 431 24.28 -21.31 -39.47
CA GLY A 431 25.13 -21.08 -40.64
C GLY A 431 25.41 -22.37 -41.42
N LYS A 432 25.82 -23.45 -40.73
CA LYS A 432 26.06 -24.78 -41.35
C LYS A 432 24.81 -25.35 -42.03
N GLU A 433 23.65 -25.16 -41.43
CA GLU A 433 22.36 -25.58 -42.01
C GLU A 433 22.04 -24.81 -43.30
N VAL A 434 22.21 -23.48 -43.30
CA VAL A 434 22.02 -22.64 -44.50
C VAL A 434 23.04 -22.98 -45.60
N LEU A 435 24.32 -23.17 -45.27
CA LEU A 435 25.34 -23.57 -46.24
C LEU A 435 25.05 -24.95 -46.86
N SER A 436 24.64 -25.93 -46.04
CA SER A 436 24.24 -27.25 -46.51
C SER A 436 23.02 -27.17 -47.45
N SER A 437 22.04 -26.33 -47.12
CA SER A 437 20.87 -26.07 -47.98
C SER A 437 21.25 -25.43 -49.32
N LEU A 438 22.14 -24.43 -49.31
CA LEU A 438 22.66 -23.79 -50.53
C LEU A 438 23.46 -24.78 -51.39
N GLN A 439 24.29 -25.62 -50.78
CA GLN A 439 25.03 -26.69 -51.47
C GLN A 439 24.09 -27.70 -52.15
N GLY A 440 23.03 -28.14 -51.46
CA GLY A 440 22.02 -29.03 -52.05
C GLY A 440 21.20 -28.38 -53.18
N ARG A 441 20.89 -27.09 -53.06
CA ARG A 441 20.25 -26.31 -54.15
C ARG A 441 21.19 -26.17 -55.35
N LEU A 442 22.46 -25.84 -55.14
CA LEU A 442 23.45 -25.71 -56.20
C LEU A 442 23.68 -27.04 -56.93
N ALA A 443 23.79 -28.16 -56.20
CA ALA A 443 23.92 -29.49 -56.80
C ALA A 443 22.72 -29.83 -57.71
N SER A 444 21.49 -29.66 -57.21
CA SER A 444 20.26 -29.97 -57.98
C SER A 444 20.00 -29.02 -59.16
N GLN A 445 20.38 -27.74 -59.07
CA GLN A 445 20.39 -26.84 -60.23
C GLN A 445 21.45 -27.25 -61.26
N THR A 446 22.64 -27.68 -60.83
CA THR A 446 23.72 -28.13 -61.73
C THR A 446 23.35 -29.42 -62.46
N GLU A 447 22.74 -30.38 -61.76
CA GLU A 447 22.19 -31.60 -62.37
C GLU A 447 21.06 -31.28 -63.36
N SER A 448 20.19 -30.32 -63.02
CA SER A 448 19.15 -29.81 -63.94
C SER A 448 19.73 -29.12 -65.17
N LEU A 449 20.83 -28.38 -65.03
CA LEU A 449 21.54 -27.74 -66.14
C LEU A 449 22.12 -28.81 -67.09
N GLN A 450 22.84 -29.79 -66.54
CA GLN A 450 23.43 -30.88 -67.33
C GLN A 450 22.36 -31.69 -68.08
N ALA A 451 21.22 -31.98 -67.42
CA ALA A 451 20.10 -32.64 -68.07
C ALA A 451 19.54 -31.82 -69.25
N ASN A 452 19.23 -30.53 -69.05
CA ASN A 452 18.69 -29.68 -70.12
C ASN A 452 19.72 -29.42 -71.25
N GLN A 453 21.02 -29.36 -70.94
CA GLN A 453 22.07 -29.31 -71.95
C GLN A 453 22.10 -30.61 -72.79
N SER A 454 22.00 -31.79 -72.16
CA SER A 454 21.94 -33.06 -72.90
C SER A 454 20.66 -33.22 -73.75
N ASP A 455 19.52 -32.73 -73.27
CA ASP A 455 18.28 -32.67 -74.06
C ASP A 455 18.46 -31.75 -75.28
N LEU A 456 19.13 -30.61 -75.13
CA LEU A 456 19.41 -29.64 -76.20
C LEU A 456 20.38 -30.23 -77.25
N GLU A 457 21.42 -30.95 -76.82
CA GLU A 457 22.29 -31.72 -77.73
C GLU A 457 21.50 -32.78 -78.52
N ILE A 458 20.57 -33.49 -77.87
CA ILE A 458 19.71 -34.48 -78.52
C ILE A 458 18.71 -33.82 -79.49
N LEU A 459 18.07 -32.72 -79.11
CA LEU A 459 17.09 -32.00 -79.95
C LEU A 459 17.77 -31.34 -81.15
N SER A 460 18.87 -30.62 -80.95
CA SER A 460 19.65 -30.02 -82.02
C SER A 460 20.32 -31.06 -82.92
N GLY A 461 20.70 -32.22 -82.36
CA GLY A 461 21.19 -33.38 -83.12
C GLY A 461 20.11 -34.01 -84.00
N LYS A 462 18.89 -34.21 -83.47
CA LYS A 462 17.71 -34.64 -84.25
C LYS A 462 17.39 -33.64 -85.37
N LEU A 463 17.35 -32.35 -85.06
CA LEU A 463 17.02 -31.30 -86.03
C LEU A 463 18.04 -31.26 -87.17
N LYS A 464 19.35 -31.35 -86.86
CA LYS A 464 20.42 -31.46 -87.87
C LYS A 464 20.27 -32.73 -88.72
N ALA A 465 19.87 -33.86 -88.13
CA ALA A 465 19.62 -35.09 -88.88
C ALA A 465 18.38 -34.99 -89.79
N SER A 466 17.31 -34.33 -89.34
CA SER A 466 16.12 -34.04 -90.17
C SER A 466 16.42 -33.10 -91.33
N LEU A 467 17.22 -32.06 -91.10
CA LEU A 467 17.69 -31.15 -92.16
C LEU A 467 18.69 -31.83 -93.12
N ALA A 468 19.46 -32.82 -92.66
CA ALA A 468 20.42 -33.56 -93.49
C ALA A 468 19.82 -34.80 -94.19
N ALA A 469 18.51 -35.03 -94.11
CA ALA A 469 17.87 -36.18 -94.76
C ALA A 469 17.87 -36.04 -96.30
N PRO A 470 17.96 -37.14 -97.08
CA PRO A 470 17.90 -37.09 -98.55
C PRO A 470 16.55 -36.58 -99.10
N GLU A 471 15.53 -36.58 -98.26
CA GLU A 471 14.15 -36.19 -98.54
C GLU A 471 13.82 -34.79 -97.97
N ALA A 472 14.80 -34.10 -97.36
CA ALA A 472 14.64 -32.76 -96.82
C ALA A 472 14.53 -31.71 -97.93
N LEU A 473 13.58 -30.78 -97.79
CA LEU A 473 13.39 -29.70 -98.77
C LEU A 473 14.37 -28.53 -98.60
N THR A 474 15.06 -28.45 -97.46
CA THR A 474 16.23 -27.58 -97.25
C THR A 474 17.24 -28.25 -96.32
N HIS A 475 18.51 -27.90 -96.49
CA HIS A 475 19.61 -28.24 -95.57
C HIS A 475 20.03 -27.05 -94.70
N GLU A 476 19.44 -25.86 -94.88
CA GLU A 476 19.76 -24.65 -94.11
C GLU A 476 18.70 -24.33 -93.05
N ARG A 477 19.18 -23.99 -91.85
CA ARG A 477 18.35 -23.61 -90.71
C ARG A 477 17.56 -22.32 -90.96
N SER A 478 18.19 -21.35 -91.62
CA SER A 478 17.62 -20.07 -92.03
C SER A 478 16.32 -20.27 -92.83
N GLU A 479 16.36 -21.11 -93.86
CA GLU A 479 15.20 -21.36 -94.73
C GLU A 479 14.07 -22.09 -93.98
N LEU A 480 14.41 -23.04 -93.09
CA LEU A 480 13.42 -23.67 -92.22
C LEU A 480 12.73 -22.65 -91.29
N ASP A 481 13.49 -21.74 -90.68
CA ASP A 481 12.94 -20.73 -89.76
C ASP A 481 12.08 -19.68 -90.49
N ASP A 482 12.47 -19.28 -91.71
CA ASP A 482 11.64 -18.46 -92.59
C ASP A 482 10.34 -19.19 -93.01
N TRP A 483 10.39 -20.50 -93.29
CA TRP A 483 9.19 -21.28 -93.60
C TRP A 483 8.29 -21.52 -92.37
N LEU A 484 8.86 -21.58 -91.16
CA LEU A 484 8.11 -21.58 -89.90
C LEU A 484 7.43 -20.21 -89.66
N ALA A 485 8.05 -19.11 -90.06
CA ALA A 485 7.42 -17.79 -90.06
C ALA A 485 6.29 -17.69 -91.11
N ASP A 486 6.50 -18.17 -92.33
CA ASP A 486 5.46 -18.24 -93.37
C ASP A 486 4.25 -19.08 -92.92
N LEU A 487 4.50 -20.23 -92.27
CA LEU A 487 3.47 -21.07 -91.63
C LEU A 487 2.65 -20.29 -90.61
N ALA A 488 3.30 -19.53 -89.73
CA ALA A 488 2.64 -18.70 -88.71
C ALA A 488 1.76 -17.60 -89.34
N THR A 489 2.02 -17.18 -90.58
CA THR A 489 1.14 -16.28 -91.35
C THR A 489 -0.04 -16.99 -92.05
N GLY A 490 -0.16 -18.31 -91.95
CA GLY A 490 -1.28 -19.10 -92.47
C GLY A 490 -1.21 -19.43 -93.97
N GLN A 491 -0.07 -19.21 -94.63
CA GLN A 491 0.08 -19.38 -96.08
C GLN A 491 -0.25 -20.80 -96.59
N ALA A 492 0.06 -21.84 -95.80
CA ALA A 492 -0.21 -23.23 -96.17
C ALA A 492 -1.70 -23.46 -96.45
N VAL A 493 -2.59 -22.98 -95.58
CA VAL A 493 -4.05 -23.10 -95.73
C VAL A 493 -4.55 -22.37 -96.98
N ALA A 494 -3.98 -21.20 -97.29
CA ALA A 494 -4.32 -20.43 -98.49
C ALA A 494 -3.86 -21.11 -99.79
N LEU A 495 -2.66 -21.71 -99.80
CA LEU A 495 -2.13 -22.47 -100.93
C LEU A 495 -2.93 -23.76 -101.17
N GLN A 496 -3.22 -24.51 -100.11
CA GLN A 496 -4.00 -25.76 -100.16
C GLN A 496 -5.41 -25.50 -100.69
N THR A 497 -6.08 -24.44 -100.20
CA THR A 497 -7.40 -23.98 -100.71
C THR A 497 -7.36 -23.60 -102.19
N TRP A 498 -6.27 -22.98 -102.66
CA TRP A 498 -6.11 -22.60 -104.07
C TRP A 498 -5.91 -23.83 -104.97
N LEU A 499 -5.09 -24.80 -104.55
CA LEU A 499 -4.78 -26.01 -105.31
C LEU A 499 -6.03 -26.89 -105.51
N THR A 500 -6.83 -27.11 -104.47
CA THR A 500 -8.10 -27.87 -104.58
C THR A 500 -9.07 -27.21 -105.57
N LYS A 501 -9.16 -25.88 -105.55
CA LYS A 501 -10.04 -25.13 -106.46
C LYS A 501 -9.58 -25.19 -107.92
N TYR A 502 -8.28 -25.31 -108.17
CA TYR A 502 -7.74 -25.51 -109.52
C TYR A 502 -8.06 -26.92 -110.06
N GLN A 503 -7.94 -27.96 -109.23
CA GLN A 503 -8.28 -29.33 -109.62
C GLN A 503 -9.75 -29.47 -110.03
N GLN A 504 -10.68 -28.95 -109.22
CA GLN A 504 -12.13 -28.98 -109.50
C GLN A 504 -12.48 -28.31 -110.84
N ASN A 505 -11.86 -27.18 -111.17
CA ASN A 505 -12.08 -26.51 -112.45
C ASN A 505 -11.60 -27.34 -113.66
N LYS A 506 -10.55 -28.16 -113.50
CA LYS A 506 -10.03 -29.03 -114.57
C LYS A 506 -10.99 -30.17 -114.87
N GLU A 507 -11.48 -30.86 -113.84
CA GLU A 507 -12.43 -31.98 -114.00
C GLU A 507 -13.75 -31.54 -114.68
N PHE A 508 -14.19 -30.31 -114.40
CA PHE A 508 -15.34 -29.68 -115.06
C PHE A 508 -15.12 -29.38 -116.56
N LEU A 509 -13.90 -29.01 -116.96
CA LEU A 509 -13.55 -28.73 -118.35
C LEU A 509 -13.35 -30.02 -119.16
N ASP A 510 -12.64 -31.00 -118.59
CA ASP A 510 -12.38 -32.30 -119.23
C ASP A 510 -13.70 -33.06 -119.50
N SER A 511 -14.70 -32.95 -118.60
CA SER A 511 -16.03 -33.54 -118.79
C SER A 511 -16.88 -32.81 -119.85
N SER A 512 -16.85 -31.48 -119.88
CA SER A 512 -17.55 -30.68 -120.91
C SER A 512 -17.08 -30.97 -122.34
N LEU A 513 -15.77 -31.27 -122.51
CA LEU A 513 -15.20 -31.65 -123.80
C LEU A 513 -15.62 -33.07 -124.25
N ALA A 514 -16.02 -33.96 -123.33
CA ALA A 514 -16.46 -35.31 -123.67
C ALA A 514 -17.87 -35.32 -124.28
N GLU A 515 -18.80 -34.50 -123.76
CA GLU A 515 -20.17 -34.40 -124.30
C GLU A 515 -20.18 -33.83 -125.73
N LEU A 516 -19.45 -32.72 -125.97
CA LEU A 516 -19.37 -32.06 -127.27
C LEU A 516 -18.86 -33.00 -128.40
N ASN A 517 -17.99 -33.95 -128.07
CA ASN A 517 -17.47 -34.92 -129.05
C ASN A 517 -18.45 -36.05 -129.40
N GLN A 518 -19.48 -36.34 -128.60
CA GLN A 518 -20.48 -37.37 -128.95
C GLN A 518 -21.55 -36.86 -129.91
N VAL A 519 -21.90 -35.57 -129.86
CA VAL A 519 -23.04 -35.01 -130.61
C VAL A 519 -22.74 -34.84 -132.11
N LEU A 520 -21.47 -34.65 -132.49
CA LEU A 520 -21.06 -34.27 -133.86
C LEU A 520 -20.74 -35.46 -134.79
N LEU A 521 -21.07 -36.69 -134.40
CA LEU A 521 -20.62 -37.90 -135.07
C LEU A 521 -21.59 -38.37 -136.18
N GLY A 522 -21.53 -37.71 -137.34
CA GLY A 522 -22.08 -38.25 -138.61
C GLY A 522 -23.37 -37.59 -139.15
N GLN A 523 -23.43 -36.25 -139.17
CA GLN A 523 -24.42 -35.51 -139.98
C GLN A 523 -23.73 -34.50 -140.91
N GLU A 524 -24.36 -34.21 -142.05
CA GLU A 524 -23.80 -33.37 -143.13
C GLU A 524 -23.88 -31.86 -142.80
N GLU A 525 -22.99 -31.05 -143.37
CA GLU A 525 -22.87 -29.62 -143.05
C GLU A 525 -24.16 -28.84 -143.37
N PRO A 526 -24.82 -28.22 -142.36
CA PRO A 526 -26.10 -27.53 -142.57
C PRO A 526 -25.99 -26.20 -143.35
N ASP A 527 -27.10 -25.81 -143.98
CA ASP A 527 -27.23 -24.52 -144.68
C ASP A 527 -27.05 -23.33 -143.71
N LEU A 528 -25.90 -22.68 -143.84
CA LEU A 528 -25.52 -21.53 -143.02
C LEU A 528 -26.42 -20.32 -143.24
N MET A 529 -27.09 -20.12 -144.39
CA MET A 529 -28.03 -19.00 -144.53
C MET A 529 -29.31 -19.22 -143.72
N ALA A 530 -29.89 -20.41 -143.80
CA ALA A 530 -31.08 -20.76 -143.02
C ALA A 530 -30.78 -20.72 -141.51
N LEU A 531 -29.60 -21.19 -141.09
CA LEU A 531 -29.19 -21.19 -139.69
C LEU A 531 -28.61 -19.86 -139.20
N THR A 532 -28.04 -19.00 -140.04
CA THR A 532 -27.78 -17.60 -139.61
C THR A 532 -29.08 -16.83 -139.47
N GLN A 533 -30.07 -17.01 -140.34
CA GLN A 533 -31.37 -16.36 -140.14
C GLN A 533 -32.06 -16.88 -138.87
N GLN A 534 -32.13 -18.20 -138.65
CA GLN A 534 -32.71 -18.73 -137.41
C GLN A 534 -31.90 -18.38 -136.16
N LYS A 535 -30.57 -18.31 -136.24
CA LYS A 535 -29.74 -17.84 -135.13
C LYS A 535 -29.92 -16.35 -134.89
N GLU A 536 -29.93 -15.50 -135.91
CA GLU A 536 -30.18 -14.08 -135.73
C GLU A 536 -31.59 -13.84 -135.19
N GLU A 537 -32.62 -14.54 -135.68
CA GLU A 537 -33.97 -14.49 -135.11
C GLU A 537 -34.00 -15.00 -133.66
N ALA A 538 -33.25 -16.06 -133.31
CA ALA A 538 -33.19 -16.60 -131.95
C ALA A 538 -32.35 -15.76 -130.98
N ASP A 539 -31.20 -15.21 -131.39
CA ASP A 539 -30.39 -14.29 -130.61
C ASP A 539 -31.08 -12.93 -130.50
N LEU A 540 -31.80 -12.47 -131.54
CA LEU A 540 -32.65 -11.28 -131.45
C LEU A 540 -33.84 -11.56 -130.52
N ALA A 541 -34.46 -12.74 -130.56
CA ALA A 541 -35.53 -13.11 -129.64
C ALA A 541 -35.05 -13.30 -128.20
N LEU A 542 -33.87 -13.88 -127.95
CA LEU A 542 -33.27 -14.04 -126.63
C LEU A 542 -32.78 -12.69 -126.09
N THR A 543 -32.16 -11.87 -126.93
CA THR A 543 -31.73 -10.51 -126.57
C THR A 543 -32.94 -9.59 -126.39
N GLN A 544 -34.02 -9.75 -127.16
CA GLN A 544 -35.28 -9.05 -126.94
C GLN A 544 -36.00 -9.57 -125.70
N ALA A 545 -36.02 -10.87 -125.41
CA ALA A 545 -36.66 -11.41 -124.21
C ALA A 545 -35.89 -11.04 -122.94
N SER A 546 -34.55 -11.13 -122.94
CA SER A 546 -33.70 -10.74 -121.81
C SER A 546 -33.66 -9.22 -121.63
N ASN A 547 -33.63 -8.43 -122.72
CA ASN A 547 -33.84 -6.98 -122.58
C ASN A 547 -35.29 -6.64 -122.25
N GLN A 548 -36.32 -7.36 -122.70
CA GLN A 548 -37.70 -7.11 -122.27
C GLN A 548 -37.88 -7.49 -120.81
N GLU A 549 -37.20 -8.52 -120.29
CA GLU A 549 -37.22 -8.84 -118.86
C GLU A 549 -36.45 -7.78 -118.07
N ALA A 550 -35.21 -7.43 -118.44
CA ALA A 550 -34.43 -6.42 -117.74
C ALA A 550 -35.05 -5.01 -117.86
N LEU A 551 -35.66 -4.68 -119.00
CA LEU A 551 -36.40 -3.44 -119.23
C LEU A 551 -37.76 -3.49 -118.53
N ALA A 552 -38.49 -4.61 -118.47
CA ALA A 552 -39.73 -4.72 -117.72
C ALA A 552 -39.50 -4.74 -116.21
N GLN A 553 -38.40 -5.32 -115.71
CA GLN A 553 -38.01 -5.23 -114.30
C GLN A 553 -37.57 -3.80 -113.96
N ARG A 554 -36.74 -3.15 -114.81
CA ARG A 554 -36.40 -1.73 -114.64
C ARG A 554 -37.61 -0.83 -114.79
N GLN A 555 -38.52 -1.09 -115.72
CA GLN A 555 -39.77 -0.36 -115.89
C GLN A 555 -40.72 -0.65 -114.73
N LEU A 556 -40.83 -1.84 -114.18
CA LEU A 556 -41.70 -2.11 -113.02
C LEU A 556 -41.12 -1.47 -111.74
N HIS A 557 -39.79 -1.38 -111.61
CA HIS A 557 -39.13 -0.64 -110.54
C HIS A 557 -39.22 0.89 -110.73
N GLN A 558 -39.05 1.40 -111.97
CA GLN A 558 -39.25 2.81 -112.28
C GLN A 558 -40.71 3.23 -112.27
N VAL A 559 -41.66 2.35 -112.65
CA VAL A 559 -43.10 2.59 -112.62
C VAL A 559 -43.63 2.45 -111.20
N SER A 560 -43.09 1.60 -110.32
CA SER A 560 -43.45 1.67 -108.90
C SER A 560 -42.92 2.95 -108.24
N GLN A 561 -41.70 3.38 -108.54
CA GLN A 561 -41.17 4.69 -108.10
C GLN A 561 -41.96 5.87 -108.72
N LEU A 562 -42.32 5.81 -110.01
CA LEU A 562 -43.10 6.82 -110.69
C LEU A 562 -44.56 6.79 -110.30
N VAL A 563 -45.17 5.66 -109.93
CA VAL A 563 -46.53 5.59 -109.39
C VAL A 563 -46.57 6.26 -108.03
N ALA A 564 -45.60 6.01 -107.14
CA ALA A 564 -45.46 6.78 -105.92
C ALA A 564 -45.28 8.29 -106.20
N LYS A 565 -44.47 8.65 -107.21
CA LYS A 565 -44.29 10.04 -107.66
C LYS A 565 -45.53 10.63 -108.35
N ILE A 566 -46.40 9.81 -108.94
CA ILE A 566 -47.62 10.20 -109.65
C ILE A 566 -48.79 10.27 -108.68
N GLU A 567 -48.81 9.51 -107.60
CA GLU A 567 -49.74 9.70 -106.46
C GLU A 567 -49.43 11.02 -105.73
N GLU A 568 -48.14 11.31 -105.52
CA GLU A 568 -47.64 12.61 -105.03
C GLU A 568 -48.00 13.78 -105.98
N LEU A 569 -47.92 13.57 -107.31
CA LEU A 569 -48.35 14.55 -108.31
C LEU A 569 -49.87 14.59 -108.54
N LEU A 570 -50.64 13.54 -108.22
CA LEU A 570 -52.10 13.53 -108.38
C LEU A 570 -52.79 14.31 -107.27
N THR A 571 -52.23 14.34 -106.06
CA THR A 571 -52.70 15.23 -104.99
C THR A 571 -52.46 16.70 -105.35
N GLU A 572 -51.29 17.05 -105.90
CA GLU A 572 -51.00 18.44 -106.30
C GLU A 572 -51.64 18.83 -107.65
N ALA A 573 -51.83 17.89 -108.58
CA ALA A 573 -52.61 18.11 -109.79
C ALA A 573 -54.12 18.25 -109.50
N GLY A 574 -54.59 17.73 -108.35
CA GLY A 574 -55.90 18.09 -107.79
C GLY A 574 -56.03 19.61 -107.57
N HIS A 575 -54.98 20.27 -107.05
CA HIS A 575 -54.93 21.72 -106.97
C HIS A 575 -54.82 22.40 -108.34
N HIS A 576 -54.07 21.84 -109.31
CA HIS A 576 -54.12 22.33 -110.70
C HIS A 576 -55.51 22.25 -111.33
N LEU A 577 -56.42 21.40 -110.85
CA LEU A 577 -57.78 21.25 -111.37
C LEU A 577 -58.76 22.28 -110.78
N GLU A 578 -58.50 22.81 -109.59
CA GLU A 578 -59.20 24.01 -109.08
C GLU A 578 -58.54 25.32 -109.55
N GLU A 579 -57.21 25.35 -109.77
CA GLU A 579 -56.51 26.47 -110.41
C GLU A 579 -56.54 26.47 -111.96
N PHE A 580 -57.16 25.46 -112.58
CA PHE A 580 -57.86 25.60 -113.88
C PHE A 580 -59.02 26.62 -113.82
N SER A 581 -59.28 27.16 -112.63
CA SER A 581 -59.79 28.50 -112.30
C SER A 581 -60.00 29.48 -113.47
N GLN A 582 -61.12 30.20 -113.38
CA GLN A 582 -61.24 31.67 -113.23
C GLN A 582 -60.52 32.60 -114.23
N LEU A 583 -59.41 32.22 -114.85
CA LEU A 583 -58.72 32.92 -115.95
C LEU A 583 -59.02 32.31 -117.32
N THR A 584 -59.29 31.00 -117.39
CA THR A 584 -60.07 30.38 -118.48
C THR A 584 -61.37 31.15 -118.70
N GLN A 585 -62.00 31.58 -117.59
CA GLN A 585 -63.25 32.33 -117.52
C GLN A 585 -63.10 33.84 -117.79
N LEU A 586 -61.88 34.40 -117.79
CA LEU A 586 -61.69 35.85 -117.85
C LEU A 586 -61.37 36.37 -119.25
N LYS A 587 -60.31 35.88 -119.90
CA LYS A 587 -59.59 36.71 -120.89
C LYS A 587 -59.56 36.23 -122.33
N ASN A 588 -60.35 35.19 -122.64
CA ASN A 588 -60.87 35.01 -124.01
C ASN A 588 -61.93 36.07 -124.40
N ILE A 589 -62.30 36.94 -123.44
CA ILE A 589 -62.86 38.27 -123.70
C ILE A 589 -61.94 39.13 -124.60
N ILE A 590 -60.60 39.00 -124.54
CA ILE A 590 -59.67 39.86 -125.32
C ILE A 590 -59.22 39.25 -126.66
N SER A 591 -59.45 37.95 -126.89
CA SER A 591 -59.63 37.44 -128.25
C SER A 591 -60.99 37.85 -128.85
N GLY A 592 -61.88 38.47 -128.05
CA GLY A 592 -63.17 39.03 -128.46
C GLY A 592 -64.31 38.01 -128.55
N THR A 593 -64.12 36.80 -128.02
CA THR A 593 -64.82 35.60 -128.50
C THR A 593 -65.42 34.69 -127.41
N GLU A 594 -65.73 35.22 -126.23
CA GLU A 594 -66.67 34.58 -125.29
C GLU A 594 -68.12 34.92 -125.72
N THR A 595 -69.05 33.95 -125.73
CA THR A 595 -70.28 33.93 -126.57
C THR A 595 -71.04 35.26 -126.72
N GLY A 596 -70.58 36.06 -127.70
CA GLY A 596 -70.88 37.48 -127.82
C GLY A 596 -70.49 38.07 -129.18
N ARG A 597 -70.37 39.40 -129.26
CA ARG A 597 -70.55 40.16 -130.52
C ARG A 597 -69.28 40.49 -131.32
N GLN A 598 -68.10 40.04 -130.93
CA GLN A 598 -66.81 40.55 -131.44
C GLN A 598 -65.98 39.47 -132.19
N ARG A 599 -64.99 39.90 -132.98
CA ARG A 599 -64.29 39.06 -133.98
C ARG A 599 -62.88 39.56 -134.32
N LEU A 600 -62.09 38.62 -134.86
CA LEU A 600 -60.78 38.77 -135.53
C LEU A 600 -59.58 39.07 -134.64
N LYS A 601 -58.41 38.73 -135.18
CA LYS A 601 -57.24 38.23 -134.44
C LYS A 601 -55.94 38.95 -134.82
N LEU A 602 -54.95 38.72 -133.96
CA LEU A 602 -53.53 39.04 -134.15
C LEU A 602 -52.96 38.66 -135.53
N GLU A 603 -53.38 37.54 -136.14
CA GLU A 603 -52.64 36.91 -137.25
C GLU A 603 -52.96 37.39 -138.68
N THR A 604 -53.79 38.43 -138.85
CA THR A 604 -53.78 39.23 -140.09
C THR A 604 -52.40 39.91 -140.32
N TYR A 605 -51.53 39.86 -139.31
CA TYR A 605 -50.09 40.13 -139.28
C TYR A 605 -49.19 39.23 -140.16
N VAL A 606 -49.61 38.02 -140.56
CA VAL A 606 -48.65 36.97 -141.00
C VAL A 606 -48.39 36.88 -142.52
N ILE A 607 -49.32 37.29 -143.39
CA ILE A 607 -49.41 36.78 -144.79
C ILE A 607 -48.37 37.33 -145.80
N GLN A 608 -47.77 38.50 -145.59
CA GLN A 608 -47.36 39.37 -146.72
C GLN A 608 -45.88 39.28 -147.21
N ALA A 609 -45.42 38.11 -147.71
CA ALA A 609 -44.03 37.95 -148.23
C ALA A 609 -43.81 36.88 -149.35
N TYR A 610 -42.79 37.10 -150.21
CA TYR A 610 -42.35 36.24 -151.34
C TYR A 610 -40.86 35.78 -151.23
N LEU A 611 -40.39 34.83 -152.07
CA LEU A 611 -38.95 34.60 -152.40
C LEU A 611 -38.80 33.73 -153.69
N GLU A 612 -38.50 32.44 -153.56
CA GLU A 612 -38.39 31.40 -154.62
C GLU A 612 -37.31 31.51 -155.72
N GLU A 613 -36.65 32.65 -155.91
CA GLU A 613 -35.82 32.89 -157.12
C GLU A 613 -34.45 32.15 -157.23
N ILE A 614 -34.07 31.88 -158.50
CA ILE A 614 -32.73 31.56 -159.06
C ILE A 614 -32.28 30.07 -159.06
N LEU A 615 -31.71 29.64 -160.20
CA LEU A 615 -31.35 28.26 -160.57
C LEU A 615 -30.30 28.25 -161.72
N THR A 616 -30.26 27.20 -162.56
CA THR A 616 -29.87 27.24 -164.00
C THR A 616 -28.38 27.36 -164.39
N TYR A 617 -27.54 28.13 -163.71
CA TYR A 617 -26.41 28.83 -164.39
C TYR A 617 -25.00 28.18 -164.24
N ALA A 618 -24.71 27.04 -164.90
CA ALA A 618 -23.38 26.37 -164.83
C ALA A 618 -23.02 25.44 -166.04
N ASN A 619 -22.30 24.33 -165.79
CA ASN A 619 -21.93 23.20 -166.67
C ASN A 619 -21.10 23.43 -167.96
N ASP A 620 -21.74 23.61 -169.12
CA ASP A 620 -21.47 22.97 -170.43
C ASP A 620 -20.04 22.94 -171.06
N HIS A 621 -18.99 23.56 -170.53
CA HIS A 621 -17.86 24.03 -171.36
C HIS A 621 -16.43 23.56 -171.03
N TYR A 622 -16.19 22.68 -170.04
CA TYR A 622 -14.82 22.47 -169.52
C TYR A 622 -14.18 21.08 -169.69
N ILE A 623 -14.50 20.08 -168.85
CA ILE A 623 -13.66 18.86 -168.71
C ILE A 623 -13.86 17.83 -169.85
N GLY A 624 -14.41 18.30 -170.98
CA GLY A 624 -14.44 17.67 -172.29
C GLY A 624 -13.04 17.53 -172.88
N LEU A 625 -12.87 17.82 -174.19
CA LEU A 625 -11.84 17.32 -175.15
C LEU A 625 -10.35 17.31 -174.73
N LEU A 626 -10.03 17.86 -173.56
CA LEU A 626 -8.76 17.73 -172.84
C LEU A 626 -8.61 16.34 -172.17
N SER A 627 -9.62 15.90 -171.43
CA SER A 627 -9.67 14.60 -170.74
C SER A 627 -10.78 13.69 -171.30
N ASN A 628 -11.99 14.21 -171.52
CA ASN A 628 -13.07 13.56 -172.29
C ASN A 628 -14.47 13.52 -171.58
N GLN A 629 -14.72 14.05 -170.35
CA GLN A 629 -16.00 13.83 -169.57
C GLN A 629 -16.26 14.62 -168.20
N GLN A 630 -17.57 14.81 -167.81
CA GLN A 630 -18.23 14.95 -166.44
C GLN A 630 -18.81 16.32 -165.86
N PHE A 631 -19.82 16.22 -164.94
CA PHE A 631 -20.28 17.09 -163.77
C PHE A 631 -21.55 18.02 -163.83
N GLU A 632 -22.36 18.12 -162.73
CA GLU A 632 -23.72 18.77 -162.64
C GLU A 632 -24.32 19.22 -161.22
N PHE A 633 -25.37 20.12 -161.16
CA PHE A 633 -26.05 20.77 -159.96
C PHE A 633 -27.53 21.25 -160.30
N PHE A 634 -28.52 21.84 -159.55
CA PHE A 634 -28.98 22.28 -158.15
C PHE A 634 -30.58 22.48 -158.17
N ASN A 635 -31.48 23.07 -157.31
CA ASN A 635 -31.62 24.02 -156.14
C ASN A 635 -32.97 23.82 -155.29
N TRP A 636 -33.49 24.75 -154.41
CA TRP A 636 -34.50 24.45 -153.32
C TRP A 636 -35.42 25.58 -152.63
N GLN A 637 -36.76 25.33 -152.44
CA GLN A 637 -37.75 25.67 -151.29
C GLN A 637 -38.48 27.05 -150.98
N ARG A 638 -39.81 27.01 -150.59
CA ARG A 638 -40.66 28.07 -149.89
C ARG A 638 -41.92 27.51 -149.10
N ARG A 639 -42.84 28.31 -148.45
CA ARG A 639 -43.90 27.89 -147.46
C ARG A 639 -45.28 28.62 -147.39
N GLY A 640 -46.35 27.88 -147.02
CA GLY A 640 -47.75 28.35 -146.78
C GLY A 640 -48.42 27.85 -145.46
N TRP A 641 -49.67 28.27 -145.23
CA TRP A 641 -50.54 27.98 -144.06
C TRP A 641 -51.36 26.69 -144.21
#